data_AF-A0A8E2EM45-F1
#
_entry.id   AF-A0A8E2EM45-F1
#
_cell.length_a   1.000
_cell.length_b   1.000
_cell.length_c   1.000
_cell.angle_alpha   90.00
_cell.angle_beta   90.00
_cell.angle_gamma   90.00
#
_symmetry.space_group_name_H-M   'P 1'
#
loop_
_entity.id
_entity.type
_entity.pdbx_description
1 polymer ?
#
loop_
_entity_poly.entity_id
_entity_poly.type
_entity_poly.pdbx_seq_one_letter_code
_entity_poly.pdbx_strand_id
1 'polypeptide(L)'
;MVTLREQEARLEQIDKENFGLKLKIHFLEENLKRSGSEFNQHALRENTELKIDKVTMTRELHKHQKSLKRAEQELEQYRRQLQEYAEKVKRRHVDEGVREEMEELRRMAGERGAELEELRQKLDAAEADEEELERLRGDVDDMEAELREKDRLLDEKEDELEALQVKLKTTEGDQDADFEEKERLIAEQADQIEDLQDQLRKLMQEKDAEIDALQEKVDSAEEQKELELHNLEKRLEKAELEKQQEIEALEDRLRSFEREKDMEIKALQRQVQSVEREKQGELDALTDRLRLAESQGDNQLQLAQQAAQEARQQILQVTREKDNELEALRSQLDAAEAAEDELEDFRKQLKRSTEEIKRLRADEAIREDEIQQLRRTITIKEREVEALEKTRQERDAALQEIQQIRKTISSKEREMEALQIATRERDNALQEIQVLRVRLDERDRELSATQKTISAQETALSELKDLRSTLNERTRELETARKTIQERNYELDALREHADEPDTQLEVVQNIVRERDNDLESLRETVNSQKGQLEALQRTAEERLAALEALKLELASTKQDLEDEIQVLEDSLEEANEEKQGLQAKIEVLEKEIHGSYELQAKVETLEKDLRTAEREKAKLQSRIDSLEKDINVADQDRDSLTSRIEKLNKDLQDARKAANNDATIAQERKDLHDLLKAAKLDAEELQLEVEEKEKKLADTERRLRQEIREKETKLRAAETEIEHLQLQVSEKDGEIEAYVSKLKQQDNGKEREQSKRQSNELRELRERLRTATLDVEELQFQLYDRDQRLAAITAESKSLIREKEHKLRTAQLALESTQKQLQATSSNNTEEVMDLKQGIMDKEKKHASELRGLSKQIQYLRARCLREEGFRESLSYQKRFFLMMIEVYGQCNKADLKLIEEMGITPDISIRERKPSFRTVGWMVIASVRMRKQQQEWAGNKKLHDALVKKLEQMRRHSRRSAAPVTR
;
A
#
# COMPACT_ATOMS: atom_id res chain seq x y z
N MET A 1 50.99 8.73 -61.31
CA MET A 1 50.52 10.03 -61.79
C MET A 1 49.12 9.83 -62.33
N VAL A 2 48.10 10.42 -61.69
CA VAL A 2 46.75 10.45 -62.25
C VAL A 2 46.73 11.57 -63.28
N THR A 3 46.18 11.30 -64.46
CA THR A 3 46.26 12.24 -65.58
C THR A 3 45.36 13.46 -65.32
N LEU A 4 45.72 14.63 -65.85
CA LEU A 4 44.93 15.87 -65.67
C LEU A 4 43.45 15.70 -66.05
N ARG A 5 43.15 14.85 -67.03
CA ARG A 5 41.78 14.51 -67.43
C ARG A 5 40.98 13.76 -66.37
N GLU A 6 41.62 12.86 -65.63
CA GLU A 6 40.97 12.14 -64.53
C GLU A 6 40.78 13.06 -63.32
N GLN A 7 41.62 14.07 -63.14
CA GLN A 7 41.43 15.11 -62.12
C GLN A 7 40.27 16.03 -62.49
N GLU A 8 40.13 16.43 -63.76
CA GLU A 8 38.98 17.21 -64.25
C GLU A 8 37.67 16.43 -64.13
N ALA A 9 37.64 15.14 -64.49
CA ALA A 9 36.45 14.30 -64.36
C ALA A 9 36.00 14.14 -62.90
N ARG A 10 36.96 14.03 -61.96
CA ARG A 10 36.65 14.00 -60.52
C ARG A 10 36.10 15.34 -60.02
N LEU A 11 36.62 16.46 -60.50
CA LEU A 11 36.08 17.78 -60.15
C LEU A 11 34.66 17.97 -60.68
N GLU A 12 34.39 17.55 -61.92
CA GLU A 12 33.03 17.59 -62.50
C GLU A 12 32.04 16.70 -61.74
N GLN A 13 32.49 15.55 -61.26
CA GLN A 13 31.69 14.67 -60.42
C GLN A 13 31.41 15.30 -59.06
N ILE A 14 32.41 15.89 -58.42
CA ILE A 14 32.25 16.62 -57.16
C ILE A 14 31.31 17.83 -57.33
N ASP A 15 31.35 18.53 -58.46
CA ASP A 15 30.46 19.67 -58.71
C ASP A 15 29.00 19.22 -58.92
N LYS A 16 28.77 18.07 -59.58
CA LYS A 16 27.43 17.47 -59.69
C LYS A 16 26.90 17.02 -58.33
N GLU A 17 27.74 16.40 -57.51
CA GLU A 17 27.40 15.99 -56.14
C GLU A 17 27.10 17.21 -55.25
N ASN A 18 27.90 18.27 -55.35
CA ASN A 18 27.66 19.54 -54.65
C ASN A 18 26.37 20.25 -55.10
N PHE A 19 26.04 20.20 -56.39
CA PHE A 19 24.78 20.74 -56.90
C PHE A 19 23.58 19.95 -56.38
N GLY A 20 23.67 18.61 -56.37
CA GLY A 20 22.65 17.73 -55.79
C GLY A 20 22.43 17.97 -54.30
N LEU A 21 23.51 18.19 -53.55
CA LEU A 21 23.46 18.55 -52.13
C LEU A 21 22.80 19.91 -51.91
N LYS A 22 23.14 20.94 -52.70
CA LYS A 22 22.49 22.26 -52.62
C LYS A 22 20.99 22.18 -52.90
N LEU A 23 20.57 21.40 -53.89
CA LEU A 23 19.15 21.21 -54.19
C LEU A 23 18.42 20.56 -53.00
N LYS A 24 19.04 19.55 -52.39
CA LYS A 24 18.47 18.82 -51.26
C LYS A 24 18.37 19.69 -50.00
N ILE A 25 19.38 20.51 -49.75
CA ILE A 25 19.35 21.52 -48.66
C ILE A 25 18.23 22.52 -48.90
N HIS A 26 18.08 23.04 -50.12
CA HIS A 26 17.00 23.98 -50.45
C HIS A 26 15.61 23.37 -50.21
N PHE A 27 15.37 22.14 -50.66
CA PHE A 27 14.07 21.47 -50.43
C PHE A 27 13.81 21.15 -48.95
N LEU A 28 14.85 20.85 -48.17
CA LEU A 28 14.72 20.65 -46.73
C LEU A 28 14.44 21.98 -46.01
N GLU A 29 15.07 23.08 -46.41
CA GLU A 29 14.80 24.42 -45.88
C GLU A 29 13.39 24.90 -46.25
N GLU A 30 12.92 24.61 -47.45
CA GLU A 30 11.56 24.95 -47.91
C GLU A 30 10.49 24.13 -47.18
N ASN A 31 10.75 22.84 -46.93
CA ASN A 31 9.90 21.99 -46.11
C ASN A 31 9.87 22.46 -44.65
N LEU A 32 11.02 22.82 -44.07
CA LEU A 32 11.10 23.36 -42.70
C LEU A 32 10.36 24.70 -42.55
N LYS A 33 10.40 25.57 -43.57
CA LYS A 33 9.63 26.83 -43.57
C LYS A 33 8.12 26.58 -43.66
N ARG A 34 7.67 25.61 -44.47
CA ARG A 34 6.24 25.24 -44.56
C ARG A 34 5.73 24.56 -43.28
N SER A 35 6.45 23.57 -42.76
CA SER A 35 6.04 22.84 -41.55
C SER A 35 6.14 23.71 -40.29
N GLY A 36 7.15 24.58 -40.20
CA GLY A 36 7.30 25.52 -39.09
C GLY A 36 6.17 26.55 -39.02
N SER A 37 5.62 26.98 -40.16
CA SER A 37 4.47 27.90 -40.23
C SER A 37 3.18 27.26 -39.68
N GLU A 38 2.86 26.03 -40.08
CA GLU A 38 1.64 25.35 -39.65
C GLU A 38 1.70 24.93 -38.18
N PHE A 39 2.86 24.44 -37.72
CA PHE A 39 3.07 24.11 -36.31
C PHE A 39 2.96 25.37 -35.42
N ASN A 40 3.55 26.49 -35.84
CA ASN A 40 3.42 27.76 -35.10
C ASN A 40 1.98 28.29 -35.10
N GLN A 41 1.22 28.10 -36.19
CA GLN A 41 -0.20 28.46 -36.22
C GLN A 41 -1.05 27.57 -35.31
N HIS A 42 -0.75 26.27 -35.23
CA HIS A 42 -1.44 25.35 -34.31
C HIS A 42 -1.14 25.71 -32.85
N ALA A 43 0.14 25.91 -32.52
CA ALA A 43 0.56 26.32 -31.17
C ALA A 43 -0.01 27.69 -30.76
N LEU A 44 -0.17 28.62 -31.70
CA LEU A 44 -0.83 29.91 -31.45
C LEU A 44 -2.34 29.73 -31.20
N ARG A 45 -3.03 28.87 -31.96
CA ARG A 45 -4.46 28.57 -31.75
C ARG A 45 -4.69 27.92 -30.40
N GLU A 46 -3.91 26.91 -30.07
CA GLU A 46 -3.96 26.22 -28.78
C GLU A 46 -3.66 27.17 -27.63
N ASN A 47 -2.66 28.05 -27.75
CA ASN A 47 -2.43 29.10 -26.76
C ASN A 47 -3.58 30.11 -26.65
N THR A 48 -4.25 30.45 -27.76
CA THR A 48 -5.44 31.33 -27.69
C THR A 48 -6.62 30.65 -27.03
N GLU A 49 -6.84 29.36 -27.28
CA GLU A 49 -7.89 28.56 -26.64
C GLU A 49 -7.62 28.41 -25.14
N LEU A 50 -6.41 28.01 -24.75
CA LEU A 50 -6.00 27.93 -23.34
C LEU A 50 -6.11 29.28 -22.62
N LYS A 51 -5.86 30.39 -23.32
CA LYS A 51 -6.01 31.74 -22.76
C LYS A 51 -7.48 32.13 -22.63
N ILE A 52 -8.34 31.73 -23.55
CA ILE A 52 -9.79 31.91 -23.45
C ILE A 52 -10.33 31.10 -22.27
N ASP A 53 -9.93 29.84 -22.15
CA ASP A 53 -10.33 28.93 -21.07
C ASP A 53 -9.86 29.41 -19.70
N LYS A 54 -8.64 29.94 -19.62
CA LYS A 54 -8.16 30.61 -18.40
C LYS A 54 -9.02 31.82 -18.03
N VAL A 55 -9.47 32.61 -19.00
CA VAL A 55 -10.31 33.80 -18.75
C VAL A 55 -11.76 33.43 -18.40
N THR A 56 -12.32 32.38 -18.97
CA THR A 56 -13.64 31.84 -18.58
C THR A 56 -13.59 31.20 -17.20
N MET A 57 -12.60 30.37 -16.91
CA MET A 57 -12.42 29.74 -15.58
C MET A 57 -12.18 30.78 -14.48
N THR A 58 -11.39 31.81 -14.74
CA THR A 58 -11.20 32.92 -13.76
C THR A 58 -12.48 33.73 -13.56
N ARG A 59 -13.31 33.91 -14.59
CA ARG A 59 -14.64 34.54 -14.43
C ARG A 59 -15.62 33.65 -13.66
N GLU A 60 -15.58 32.34 -13.86
CA GLU A 60 -16.43 31.39 -13.13
C GLU A 60 -16.03 31.30 -11.66
N LEU A 61 -14.72 31.21 -11.37
CA LEU A 61 -14.19 31.32 -10.01
C LEU A 61 -14.61 32.64 -9.35
N HIS A 62 -14.57 33.77 -10.05
CA HIS A 62 -15.00 35.05 -9.50
C HIS A 62 -16.52 35.10 -9.25
N LYS A 63 -17.33 34.45 -10.08
CA LYS A 63 -18.78 34.29 -9.85
C LYS A 63 -19.05 33.41 -8.62
N HIS A 64 -18.35 32.29 -8.47
CA HIS A 64 -18.47 31.41 -7.31
C HIS A 64 -18.00 32.08 -6.03
N GLN A 65 -16.89 32.82 -6.07
CA GLN A 65 -16.40 33.62 -4.95
C GLN A 65 -17.41 34.70 -4.53
N LYS A 66 -18.08 35.34 -5.48
CA LYS A 66 -19.14 36.32 -5.20
C LYS A 66 -20.41 35.66 -4.63
N SER A 67 -20.72 34.45 -5.06
CA SER A 67 -21.81 33.65 -4.51
C SER A 67 -21.50 33.20 -3.08
N LEU A 68 -20.26 32.79 -2.81
CA LEU A 68 -19.80 32.41 -1.48
C LEU A 68 -19.86 33.59 -0.50
N LYS A 69 -19.33 34.76 -0.90
CA LYS A 69 -19.42 35.98 -0.09
C LYS A 69 -20.86 36.40 0.21
N ARG A 70 -21.81 36.16 -0.69
CA ARG A 70 -23.24 36.41 -0.44
C ARG A 70 -23.81 35.42 0.57
N ALA A 71 -23.50 34.13 0.45
CA ALA A 71 -23.94 33.12 1.41
C ALA A 71 -23.34 33.37 2.81
N GLU A 72 -22.08 33.80 2.90
CA GLU A 72 -21.43 34.21 4.15
C GLU A 72 -22.15 35.41 4.77
N GLN A 73 -22.46 36.44 3.97
CA GLN A 73 -23.23 37.60 4.43
C GLN A 73 -24.64 37.23 4.90
N GLU A 74 -25.31 36.29 4.25
CA GLU A 74 -26.62 35.78 4.66
C GLU A 74 -26.53 35.00 5.98
N LEU A 75 -25.51 34.15 6.15
CA LEU A 75 -25.25 33.46 7.42
C LEU A 75 -24.94 34.44 8.56
N GLU A 76 -24.21 35.50 8.27
CA GLU A 76 -23.89 36.56 9.25
C GLU A 76 -25.15 37.37 9.61
N GLN A 77 -26.04 37.60 8.65
CA GLN A 77 -27.37 38.16 8.91
C GLN A 77 -28.22 37.21 9.76
N TYR A 78 -28.23 35.91 9.51
CA TYR A 78 -28.93 34.93 10.35
C TYR A 78 -28.34 34.86 11.77
N ARG A 79 -27.02 34.95 11.92
CA ARG A 79 -26.36 35.03 13.23
C ARG A 79 -26.77 36.29 14.00
N ARG A 80 -26.78 37.45 13.34
CA ARG A 80 -27.26 38.70 13.94
C ARG A 80 -28.74 38.63 14.30
N GLN A 81 -29.59 38.06 13.45
CA GLN A 81 -31.00 37.86 13.76
C GLN A 81 -31.20 36.94 14.97
N LEU A 82 -30.43 35.85 15.09
CA LEU A 82 -30.46 34.96 16.26
C LEU A 82 -29.96 35.66 17.53
N GLN A 83 -28.91 36.48 17.42
CA GLN A 83 -28.43 37.30 18.54
C GLN A 83 -29.48 38.33 18.96
N GLU A 84 -30.11 39.04 18.02
CA GLU A 84 -31.21 39.96 18.31
C GLU A 84 -32.43 39.26 18.88
N TYR A 85 -32.75 38.04 18.44
CA TYR A 85 -33.82 37.22 19.04
C TYR A 85 -33.45 36.81 20.47
N ALA A 86 -32.21 36.38 20.71
CA ALA A 86 -31.73 36.05 22.05
C ALA A 86 -31.71 37.28 22.97
N GLU A 87 -31.33 38.45 22.45
CA GLU A 87 -31.40 39.72 23.18
C GLU A 87 -32.83 40.18 23.42
N LYS A 88 -33.75 40.00 22.46
CA LYS A 88 -35.18 40.27 22.66
C LYS A 88 -35.81 39.34 23.70
N VAL A 89 -35.39 38.07 23.74
CA VAL A 89 -35.80 37.11 24.77
C VAL A 89 -35.21 37.49 26.14
N LYS A 90 -33.94 37.87 26.20
CA LYS A 90 -33.31 38.38 27.43
C LYS A 90 -33.95 39.68 27.90
N ARG A 91 -34.25 40.63 27.00
CA ARG A 91 -34.98 41.87 27.32
C ARG A 91 -36.40 41.59 27.77
N ARG A 92 -37.11 40.62 27.16
CA ARG A 92 -38.41 40.18 27.66
C ARG A 92 -38.31 39.59 29.07
N HIS A 93 -37.31 38.77 29.36
CA HIS A 93 -37.10 38.24 30.72
C HIS A 93 -36.64 39.30 31.73
N VAL A 94 -35.91 40.33 31.30
CA VAL A 94 -35.55 41.47 32.15
C VAL A 94 -36.76 42.40 32.36
N ASP A 95 -37.57 42.66 31.34
CA ASP A 95 -38.79 43.46 31.44
C ASP A 95 -39.89 42.73 32.22
N GLU A 96 -39.91 41.40 32.19
CA GLU A 96 -40.80 40.52 32.96
C GLU A 96 -40.33 40.44 34.41
N GLY A 97 -39.03 40.31 34.68
CA GLY A 97 -38.46 40.43 36.02
C GLY A 97 -38.66 41.81 36.64
N VAL A 98 -38.46 42.89 35.88
CA VAL A 98 -38.74 44.26 36.37
C VAL A 98 -40.25 44.51 36.53
N ARG A 99 -41.11 43.83 35.76
CA ARG A 99 -42.58 43.86 35.98
C ARG A 99 -42.98 43.09 37.23
N GLU A 100 -42.42 41.91 37.46
CA GLU A 100 -42.65 41.10 38.66
C GLU A 100 -42.14 41.84 39.90
N GLU A 101 -40.97 42.46 39.85
CA GLU A 101 -40.45 43.33 40.92
C GLU A 101 -41.32 44.58 41.11
N MET A 102 -41.83 45.20 40.03
CA MET A 102 -42.78 46.32 40.14
C MET A 102 -44.15 45.89 40.68
N GLU A 103 -44.63 44.70 40.35
CA GLU A 103 -45.87 44.13 40.88
C GLU A 103 -45.70 43.69 42.33
N GLU A 104 -44.54 43.19 42.73
CA GLU A 104 -44.18 42.91 44.13
C GLU A 104 -44.00 44.20 44.93
N LEU A 105 -43.38 45.24 44.37
CA LEU A 105 -43.28 46.54 45.03
C LEU A 105 -44.65 47.22 45.13
N ARG A 106 -45.54 47.06 44.15
CA ARG A 106 -46.94 47.52 44.22
C ARG A 106 -47.77 46.70 45.20
N ARG A 107 -47.55 45.39 45.28
CA ARG A 107 -48.16 44.48 46.25
C ARG A 107 -47.70 44.83 47.67
N MET A 108 -46.41 45.01 47.89
CA MET A 108 -45.84 45.44 49.17
C MET A 108 -46.26 46.86 49.55
N ALA A 109 -46.44 47.77 48.58
CA ALA A 109 -47.00 49.11 48.85
C ALA A 109 -48.51 49.06 49.15
N GLY A 110 -49.27 48.16 48.54
CA GLY A 110 -50.68 47.91 48.84
C GLY A 110 -50.88 47.20 50.18
N GLU A 111 -50.04 46.23 50.50
CA GLU A 111 -49.98 45.54 51.79
C GLU A 111 -49.58 46.51 52.90
N ARG A 112 -48.58 47.38 52.68
CA ARG A 112 -48.25 48.46 53.64
C ARG A 112 -49.34 49.53 53.76
N GLY A 113 -50.08 49.80 52.69
CA GLY A 113 -51.25 50.68 52.72
C GLY A 113 -52.39 50.09 53.56
N ALA A 114 -52.65 48.79 53.39
CA ALA A 114 -53.62 48.03 54.18
C ALA A 114 -53.17 47.89 55.64
N GLU A 115 -51.89 47.66 55.91
CA GLU A 115 -51.31 47.62 57.25
C GLU A 115 -51.37 49.00 57.93
N LEU A 116 -51.24 50.11 57.20
CA LEU A 116 -51.43 51.46 57.76
C LEU A 116 -52.91 51.78 58.06
N GLU A 117 -53.85 51.21 57.31
CA GLU A 117 -55.29 51.28 57.59
C GLU A 117 -55.68 50.37 58.78
N GLU A 118 -55.05 49.20 58.87
CA GLU A 118 -55.24 48.23 59.95
C GLU A 118 -54.56 48.69 61.26
N LEU A 119 -53.40 49.35 61.20
CA LEU A 119 -52.75 49.97 62.36
C LEU A 119 -53.50 51.22 62.84
N ARG A 120 -54.19 51.94 61.94
CA ARG A 120 -55.13 53.00 62.34
C ARG A 120 -56.37 52.44 63.03
N GLN A 121 -56.89 51.29 62.58
CA GLN A 121 -58.00 50.59 63.26
C GLN A 121 -57.57 49.92 64.58
N LYS A 122 -56.31 49.46 64.69
CA LYS A 122 -55.74 48.87 65.92
C LYS A 122 -55.40 49.93 66.97
N LEU A 123 -55.12 51.17 66.57
CA LEU A 123 -54.94 52.30 67.49
C LEU A 123 -56.27 52.72 68.14
N ASP A 124 -57.40 52.54 67.44
CA ASP A 124 -58.75 52.78 68.00
C ASP A 124 -59.25 51.61 68.88
N ALA A 125 -58.59 50.44 68.83
CA ALA A 125 -58.97 49.23 69.58
C ALA A 125 -58.10 48.98 70.84
N ALA A 126 -56.97 49.67 71.00
CA ALA A 126 -56.02 49.47 72.11
C ALA A 126 -56.43 50.16 73.43
N GLU A 127 -57.70 50.51 73.62
CA GLU A 127 -58.25 50.99 74.90
C GLU A 127 -59.08 49.92 75.65
N ALA A 128 -59.15 48.68 75.17
CA ALA A 128 -59.76 47.58 75.91
C ALA A 128 -58.97 46.29 75.67
N ASP A 129 -58.39 45.71 76.73
CA ASP A 129 -58.41 44.26 77.02
C ASP A 129 -57.45 43.91 78.16
N GLU A 130 -58.00 43.92 79.37
CA GLU A 130 -57.40 43.38 80.61
C GLU A 130 -57.67 41.85 80.73
N GLU A 131 -58.34 41.22 79.75
CA GLU A 131 -58.79 39.82 79.78
C GLU A 131 -57.84 38.82 79.09
N GLU A 132 -56.81 39.27 78.35
CA GLU A 132 -55.87 38.37 77.65
C GLU A 132 -54.78 37.79 78.58
N LEU A 133 -54.56 38.44 79.73
CA LEU A 133 -53.60 38.00 80.75
C LEU A 133 -54.05 36.74 81.51
N GLU A 134 -55.35 36.45 81.57
CA GLU A 134 -55.87 35.28 82.28
C GLU A 134 -55.79 33.98 81.44
N ARG A 135 -55.87 34.08 80.11
CA ARG A 135 -55.69 32.91 79.20
C ARG A 135 -54.24 32.45 79.13
N LEU A 136 -53.29 33.38 79.10
CA LEU A 136 -51.86 33.06 79.04
C LEU A 136 -51.35 32.34 80.30
N ARG A 137 -52.04 32.44 81.44
CA ARG A 137 -51.73 31.63 82.63
C ARG A 137 -52.15 30.17 82.48
N GLY A 138 -53.29 29.89 81.84
CA GLY A 138 -53.74 28.52 81.59
C GLY A 138 -52.84 27.76 80.61
N ASP A 139 -52.38 28.44 79.55
CA ASP A 139 -51.49 27.82 78.55
C ASP A 139 -50.09 27.50 79.11
N VAL A 140 -49.64 28.25 80.13
CA VAL A 140 -48.36 27.95 80.81
C VAL A 140 -48.47 26.67 81.65
N ASP A 141 -49.59 26.45 82.34
CA ASP A 141 -49.80 25.25 83.15
C ASP A 141 -49.89 23.97 82.28
N ASP A 142 -50.50 24.06 81.10
CA ASP A 142 -50.58 22.94 80.15
C ASP A 142 -49.20 22.63 79.53
N MET A 143 -48.40 23.66 79.21
CA MET A 143 -47.05 23.49 78.68
C MET A 143 -46.06 22.94 79.72
N GLU A 144 -46.26 23.24 81.01
CA GLU A 144 -45.50 22.62 82.09
C GLU A 144 -45.82 21.13 82.27
N ALA A 145 -47.05 20.70 81.96
CA ALA A 145 -47.44 19.29 82.00
C ALA A 145 -46.83 18.49 80.84
N GLU A 146 -46.78 19.06 79.62
CA GLU A 146 -46.15 18.41 78.46
C GLU A 146 -44.63 18.27 78.60
N LEU A 147 -43.97 19.21 79.26
CA LEU A 147 -42.52 19.11 79.53
C LEU A 147 -42.21 17.93 80.46
N ARG A 148 -43.02 17.70 81.50
CA ARG A 148 -42.82 16.58 82.44
C ARG A 148 -43.05 15.21 81.79
N GLU A 149 -43.89 15.12 80.76
CA GLU A 149 -44.09 13.87 80.01
C GLU A 149 -42.93 13.61 79.03
N LYS A 150 -42.38 14.66 78.41
CA LYS A 150 -41.20 14.54 77.54
C LYS A 150 -39.93 14.17 78.31
N ASP A 151 -39.77 14.65 79.54
CA ASP A 151 -38.66 14.23 80.40
C ASP A 151 -38.71 12.72 80.72
N ARG A 152 -39.90 12.15 80.95
CA ARG A 152 -40.05 10.69 81.16
C ARG A 152 -39.70 9.86 79.92
N LEU A 153 -40.01 10.37 78.74
CA LEU A 153 -39.68 9.71 77.47
C LEU A 153 -38.18 9.80 77.14
N LEU A 154 -37.48 10.83 77.63
CA LEU A 154 -36.03 10.92 77.50
C LEU A 154 -35.34 9.86 78.36
N ASP A 155 -35.78 9.66 79.60
CA ASP A 155 -35.24 8.63 80.50
C ASP A 155 -35.37 7.21 79.88
N GLU A 156 -36.51 6.87 79.28
CA GLU A 156 -36.71 5.58 78.60
C GLU A 156 -35.79 5.40 77.37
N LYS A 157 -35.44 6.51 76.70
CA LYS A 157 -34.53 6.47 75.54
C LYS A 157 -33.07 6.41 75.93
N GLU A 158 -32.71 6.93 77.11
CA GLU A 158 -31.38 6.79 77.68
C GLU A 158 -31.10 5.33 78.08
N ASP A 159 -32.08 4.62 78.66
CA ASP A 159 -31.97 3.19 78.97
C ASP A 159 -31.78 2.32 77.69
N GLU A 160 -32.45 2.68 76.58
CA GLU A 160 -32.27 2.00 75.29
C GLU A 160 -30.87 2.24 74.68
N LEU A 161 -30.29 3.43 74.91
CA LEU A 161 -28.95 3.77 74.44
C LEU A 161 -27.86 3.02 75.20
N GLU A 162 -28.01 2.83 76.52
CA GLU A 162 -27.09 2.01 77.31
C GLU A 162 -27.10 0.55 76.85
N ALA A 163 -28.28 -0.01 76.55
CA ALA A 163 -28.40 -1.37 76.03
C ALA A 163 -27.75 -1.56 74.64
N LEU A 164 -27.71 -0.51 73.82
CA LEU A 164 -27.04 -0.53 72.50
C LEU A 164 -25.52 -0.35 72.60
N GLN A 165 -25.02 0.43 73.58
CA GLN A 165 -23.58 0.55 73.83
C GLN A 165 -22.93 -0.76 74.29
N VAL A 166 -23.63 -1.57 75.08
CA VAL A 166 -23.14 -2.89 75.50
C VAL A 166 -22.98 -3.84 74.31
N LYS A 167 -23.87 -3.76 73.30
CA LYS A 167 -23.77 -4.56 72.07
C LYS A 167 -22.66 -4.10 71.13
N LEU A 168 -22.35 -2.80 71.13
CA LEU A 168 -21.27 -2.23 70.30
C LEU A 168 -19.89 -2.72 70.77
N LYS A 169 -19.66 -2.75 72.09
CA LYS A 169 -18.38 -3.22 72.67
C LYS A 169 -18.09 -4.70 72.37
N THR A 170 -19.10 -5.54 72.24
CA THR A 170 -18.89 -6.95 71.86
C THR A 170 -18.54 -7.13 70.38
N THR A 171 -18.93 -6.21 69.50
CA THR A 171 -18.66 -6.31 68.05
C THR A 171 -17.34 -5.68 67.62
N GLU A 172 -16.76 -4.80 68.43
CA GLU A 172 -15.44 -4.19 68.14
C GLU A 172 -14.30 -5.19 68.34
N GLY A 173 -14.38 -6.08 69.35
CA GLY A 173 -13.36 -7.11 69.60
C GLY A 173 -13.23 -8.19 68.51
N ASP A 174 -14.31 -8.49 67.79
CA ASP A 174 -14.31 -9.49 66.71
C ASP A 174 -13.75 -8.93 65.38
N GLN A 175 -13.74 -7.60 65.20
CA GLN A 175 -13.24 -6.99 63.98
C GLN A 175 -11.72 -6.85 63.97
N ASP A 176 -11.11 -6.57 65.13
CA ASP A 176 -9.65 -6.40 65.24
C ASP A 176 -8.88 -7.71 64.95
N ALA A 177 -9.41 -8.87 65.38
CA ALA A 177 -8.82 -10.17 65.09
C ALA A 177 -8.85 -10.52 63.58
N ASP A 178 -9.92 -10.11 62.90
CA ASP A 178 -10.15 -10.34 61.47
C ASP A 178 -9.29 -9.43 60.58
N PHE A 179 -8.83 -8.29 61.11
CA PHE A 179 -7.92 -7.36 60.43
C PHE A 179 -6.47 -7.86 60.48
N GLU A 180 -6.00 -8.35 61.64
CA GLU A 180 -4.64 -8.88 61.77
C GLU A 180 -4.40 -10.10 60.86
N GLU A 181 -5.42 -10.96 60.66
CA GLU A 181 -5.32 -12.12 59.77
C GLU A 181 -5.26 -11.70 58.30
N LYS A 182 -5.96 -10.62 57.92
CA LYS A 182 -5.94 -10.06 56.56
C LYS A 182 -4.64 -9.32 56.25
N GLU A 183 -4.05 -8.63 57.22
CA GLU A 183 -2.74 -8.00 57.05
C GLU A 183 -1.63 -9.04 56.81
N ARG A 184 -1.67 -10.19 57.51
CA ARG A 184 -0.74 -11.31 57.24
C ARG A 184 -0.92 -11.89 55.84
N LEU A 185 -2.17 -12.06 55.39
CA LEU A 185 -2.45 -12.58 54.05
C LEU A 185 -2.01 -11.60 52.93
N ILE A 186 -2.08 -10.30 53.18
CA ILE A 186 -1.60 -9.27 52.25
C ILE A 186 -0.08 -9.28 52.18
N ALA A 187 0.61 -9.48 53.30
CA ALA A 187 2.06 -9.64 53.31
C ALA A 187 2.51 -10.88 52.52
N GLU A 188 1.88 -12.04 52.75
CA GLU A 188 2.18 -13.26 51.97
C GLU A 188 1.87 -13.10 50.47
N GLN A 189 0.82 -12.35 50.12
CA GLN A 189 0.51 -12.05 48.72
C GLN A 189 1.51 -11.07 48.08
N ALA A 190 2.06 -10.13 48.86
CA ALA A 190 3.09 -9.22 48.39
C ALA A 190 4.39 -9.98 48.09
N ASP A 191 4.81 -10.86 48.99
CA ASP A 191 6.00 -11.71 48.81
C ASP A 191 5.85 -12.63 47.58
N GLN A 192 4.67 -13.21 47.35
CA GLN A 192 4.40 -14.01 46.15
C GLN A 192 4.41 -13.18 44.85
N ILE A 193 3.99 -11.92 44.90
CA ILE A 193 4.06 -11.02 43.75
C ILE A 193 5.52 -10.68 43.44
N GLU A 194 6.34 -10.44 44.46
CA GLU A 194 7.78 -10.19 44.31
C GLU A 194 8.48 -11.42 43.71
N ASP A 195 8.22 -12.62 44.23
CA ASP A 195 8.76 -13.87 43.68
C ASP A 195 8.34 -14.10 42.21
N LEU A 196 7.08 -13.81 41.85
CA LEU A 196 6.59 -13.93 40.48
C LEU A 196 7.21 -12.86 39.56
N GLN A 197 7.45 -11.65 40.06
CA GLN A 197 8.14 -10.59 39.31
C GLN A 197 9.60 -10.97 39.04
N ASP A 198 10.28 -11.57 40.02
CA ASP A 198 11.65 -12.03 39.85
C ASP A 198 11.77 -13.25 38.95
N GLN A 199 10.78 -14.17 38.99
CA GLN A 199 10.69 -15.25 38.00
C GLN A 199 10.45 -14.71 36.59
N LEU A 200 9.59 -13.69 36.43
CA LEU A 200 9.34 -13.07 35.14
C LEU A 200 10.61 -12.38 34.60
N ARG A 201 11.37 -11.69 35.47
CA ARG A 201 12.65 -11.08 35.11
C ARG A 201 13.69 -12.12 34.67
N LYS A 202 13.81 -13.23 35.39
CA LYS A 202 14.72 -14.33 35.01
C LYS A 202 14.33 -14.95 33.67
N LEU A 203 13.04 -15.21 33.46
CA LEU A 203 12.52 -15.71 32.17
C LEU A 203 12.77 -14.73 31.02
N MET A 204 12.60 -13.42 31.24
CA MET A 204 12.93 -12.43 30.22
C MET A 204 14.43 -12.44 29.90
N GLN A 205 15.30 -12.45 30.91
CA GLN A 205 16.75 -12.52 30.71
C GLN A 205 17.18 -13.81 29.99
N GLU A 206 16.57 -14.95 30.30
CA GLU A 206 16.81 -16.21 29.60
C GLU A 206 16.34 -16.16 28.13
N LYS A 207 15.19 -15.51 27.87
CA LYS A 207 14.65 -15.36 26.52
C LYS A 207 15.44 -14.36 25.69
N ASP A 208 15.91 -13.27 26.29
CA ASP A 208 16.78 -12.29 25.64
C ASP A 208 18.13 -12.92 25.32
N ALA A 209 18.73 -13.70 26.23
CA ALA A 209 19.95 -14.45 25.96
C ALA A 209 19.77 -15.54 24.87
N GLU A 210 18.59 -16.16 24.78
CA GLU A 210 18.25 -17.10 23.71
C GLU A 210 18.10 -16.39 22.36
N ILE A 211 17.53 -15.18 22.34
CA ILE A 211 17.43 -14.33 21.15
C ILE A 211 18.83 -13.92 20.68
N ASP A 212 19.68 -13.43 21.59
CA ASP A 212 21.05 -13.03 21.27
C ASP A 212 21.86 -14.21 20.70
N ALA A 213 21.74 -15.40 21.30
CA ALA A 213 22.41 -16.60 20.80
C ALA A 213 21.86 -17.11 19.46
N LEU A 214 20.59 -16.84 19.15
CA LEU A 214 20.01 -17.13 17.83
C LEU A 214 20.44 -16.10 16.79
N GLN A 215 20.56 -14.83 17.17
CA GLN A 215 21.09 -13.77 16.30
C GLN A 215 22.54 -14.04 15.93
N GLU A 216 23.41 -14.37 16.91
CA GLU A 216 24.81 -14.72 16.63
C GLU A 216 24.94 -15.95 15.71
N LYS A 217 24.03 -16.93 15.83
CA LYS A 217 23.98 -18.08 14.90
C LYS A 217 23.53 -17.70 13.49
N VAL A 218 22.58 -16.80 13.36
CA VAL A 218 22.14 -16.29 12.05
C VAL A 218 23.28 -15.52 11.40
N ASP A 219 23.91 -14.60 12.14
CA ASP A 219 25.02 -13.78 11.65
C ASP A 219 26.20 -14.68 11.21
N SER A 220 26.58 -15.68 12.02
CA SER A 220 27.65 -16.62 11.66
C SER A 220 27.32 -17.50 10.44
N ALA A 221 26.03 -17.81 10.22
CA ALA A 221 25.59 -18.57 9.06
C ALA A 221 25.58 -17.69 7.80
N GLU A 222 25.21 -16.42 7.93
CA GLU A 222 25.29 -15.42 6.86
C GLU A 222 26.74 -15.19 6.44
N GLU A 223 27.66 -14.98 7.38
CA GLU A 223 29.10 -14.85 7.10
C GLU A 223 29.67 -16.08 6.38
N GLN A 224 29.27 -17.29 6.80
CA GLN A 224 29.68 -18.52 6.11
C GLN A 224 29.13 -18.60 4.69
N LYS A 225 27.88 -18.17 4.46
CA LYS A 225 27.27 -18.15 3.12
C LYS A 225 27.90 -17.11 2.21
N GLU A 226 28.24 -15.94 2.74
CA GLU A 226 28.97 -14.91 2.01
C GLU A 226 30.37 -15.40 1.60
N LEU A 227 31.07 -16.09 2.49
CA LEU A 227 32.36 -16.72 2.18
C LEU A 227 32.24 -17.83 1.13
N GLU A 228 31.19 -18.65 1.19
CA GLU A 228 30.90 -19.68 0.18
C GLU A 228 30.60 -19.05 -1.17
N LEU A 229 29.77 -18.00 -1.22
CA LEU A 229 29.45 -17.26 -2.43
C LEU A 229 30.70 -16.61 -3.04
N HIS A 230 31.51 -15.91 -2.25
CA HIS A 230 32.76 -15.30 -2.70
C HIS A 230 33.74 -16.34 -3.27
N ASN A 231 33.81 -17.52 -2.66
CA ASN A 231 34.64 -18.61 -3.17
C ASN A 231 34.08 -19.23 -4.47
N LEU A 232 32.76 -19.31 -4.61
CA LEU A 232 32.12 -19.77 -5.84
C LEU A 232 32.31 -18.75 -6.98
N GLU A 233 32.17 -17.46 -6.69
CA GLU A 233 32.41 -16.36 -7.63
C GLU A 233 33.85 -16.38 -8.14
N LYS A 234 34.85 -16.49 -7.26
CA LYS A 234 36.25 -16.62 -7.67
C LYS A 234 36.53 -17.87 -8.51
N ARG A 235 35.84 -18.98 -8.23
CA ARG A 235 35.97 -20.21 -9.03
C ARG A 235 35.34 -20.06 -10.40
N LEU A 236 34.22 -19.33 -10.49
CA LEU A 236 33.55 -19.03 -11.75
C LEU A 236 34.40 -18.08 -12.60
N GLU A 237 34.93 -17.00 -12.00
CA GLU A 237 35.83 -16.06 -12.67
C GLU A 237 37.09 -16.75 -13.20
N LYS A 238 37.68 -17.65 -12.42
CA LYS A 238 38.84 -18.44 -12.87
C LYS A 238 38.48 -19.39 -14.02
N ALA A 239 37.32 -20.05 -13.96
CA ALA A 239 36.87 -20.93 -15.03
C ALA A 239 36.53 -20.16 -16.31
N GLU A 240 35.95 -18.96 -16.20
CA GLU A 240 35.70 -18.06 -17.32
C GLU A 240 37.01 -17.61 -17.98
N LEU A 241 38.03 -17.24 -17.19
CA LEU A 241 39.34 -16.88 -17.70
C LEU A 241 40.03 -18.06 -18.42
N GLU A 242 39.96 -19.28 -17.85
CA GLU A 242 40.48 -20.49 -18.49
C GLU A 242 39.76 -20.77 -19.83
N LYS A 243 38.44 -20.58 -19.89
CA LYS A 243 37.66 -20.76 -21.13
C LYS A 243 37.96 -19.69 -22.17
N GLN A 244 38.16 -18.44 -21.76
CA GLN A 244 38.57 -17.36 -22.66
C GLN A 244 39.95 -17.65 -23.28
N GLN A 245 40.91 -18.14 -22.48
CA GLN A 245 42.22 -18.54 -22.97
C GLN A 245 42.15 -19.75 -23.93
N GLU A 246 41.28 -20.72 -23.66
CA GLU A 246 41.05 -21.85 -24.58
C GLU A 246 40.45 -21.37 -25.92
N ILE A 247 39.50 -20.43 -25.88
CA ILE A 247 38.90 -19.83 -27.09
C ILE A 247 39.97 -19.08 -27.89
N GLU A 248 40.77 -18.23 -27.24
CA GLU A 248 41.84 -17.47 -27.90
C GLU A 248 42.88 -18.40 -28.55
N ALA A 249 43.28 -19.47 -27.87
CA ALA A 249 44.18 -20.48 -28.43
C ALA A 249 43.58 -21.23 -29.63
N LEU A 250 42.28 -21.51 -29.62
CA LEU A 250 41.57 -22.12 -30.74
C LEU A 250 41.45 -21.16 -31.92
N GLU A 251 41.17 -19.88 -31.67
CA GLU A 251 41.12 -18.83 -32.69
C GLU A 251 42.49 -18.65 -33.37
N ASP A 252 43.58 -18.61 -32.62
CA ASP A 252 44.93 -18.51 -33.17
C ASP A 252 45.31 -19.75 -33.99
N ARG A 253 44.88 -20.94 -33.56
CA ARG A 253 45.07 -22.17 -34.32
C ARG A 253 44.27 -22.15 -35.62
N LEU A 254 43.03 -21.66 -35.59
CA LEU A 254 42.20 -21.50 -36.79
C LEU A 254 42.85 -20.53 -37.78
N ARG A 255 43.33 -19.37 -37.30
CA ARG A 255 44.06 -18.38 -38.11
C ARG A 255 45.33 -18.95 -38.73
N SER A 256 46.06 -19.81 -38.00
CA SER A 256 47.25 -20.47 -38.55
C SER A 256 46.89 -21.44 -39.68
N PHE A 257 45.82 -22.21 -39.51
CA PHE A 257 45.32 -23.14 -40.51
C PHE A 257 44.79 -22.43 -41.76
N GLU A 258 44.05 -21.33 -41.59
CA GLU A 258 43.60 -20.49 -42.70
C GLU A 258 44.78 -19.96 -43.53
N ARG A 259 45.85 -19.49 -42.87
CA ARG A 259 47.07 -19.02 -43.55
C ARG A 259 47.77 -20.14 -44.32
N GLU A 260 47.85 -21.35 -43.75
CA GLU A 260 48.42 -22.51 -44.45
C GLU A 260 47.61 -22.88 -45.70
N LYS A 261 46.28 -22.92 -45.59
CA LYS A 261 45.38 -23.19 -46.73
C LYS A 261 45.45 -22.11 -47.81
N ASP A 262 45.56 -20.84 -47.43
CA ASP A 262 45.79 -19.76 -48.39
C ASP A 262 47.12 -19.87 -49.14
N MET A 263 48.18 -20.36 -48.47
CA MET A 263 49.46 -20.63 -49.14
C MET A 263 49.37 -21.83 -50.08
N GLU A 264 48.68 -22.91 -49.68
CA GLU A 264 48.41 -24.06 -50.55
C GLU A 264 47.60 -23.66 -51.79
N ILE A 265 46.54 -22.86 -51.63
CA ILE A 265 45.73 -22.37 -52.75
C ILE A 265 46.58 -21.53 -53.71
N LYS A 266 47.43 -20.64 -53.19
CA LYS A 266 48.35 -19.84 -54.03
C LYS A 266 49.39 -20.70 -54.74
N ALA A 267 49.86 -21.78 -54.11
CA ALA A 267 50.79 -22.71 -54.74
C ALA A 267 50.12 -23.50 -55.88
N LEU A 268 48.92 -24.02 -55.65
CA LEU A 268 48.12 -24.72 -56.67
C LEU A 268 47.77 -23.79 -57.83
N GLN A 269 47.40 -22.54 -57.57
CA GLN A 269 47.15 -21.53 -58.63
C GLN A 269 48.39 -21.26 -59.49
N ARG A 270 49.60 -21.27 -58.91
CA ARG A 270 50.85 -21.12 -59.68
C ARG A 270 51.15 -22.34 -60.54
N GLN A 271 50.85 -23.54 -60.05
CA GLN A 271 51.01 -24.77 -60.83
C GLN A 271 50.04 -24.84 -62.00
N VAL A 272 48.78 -24.44 -61.81
CA VAL A 272 47.81 -24.35 -62.92
C VAL A 272 48.30 -23.36 -63.99
N GLN A 273 48.78 -22.19 -63.59
CA GLN A 273 49.31 -21.19 -64.53
C GLN A 273 50.58 -21.64 -65.27
N SER A 274 51.42 -22.51 -64.69
CA SER A 274 52.59 -23.04 -65.40
C SER A 274 52.18 -24.07 -66.45
N VAL A 275 51.25 -24.97 -66.11
CA VAL A 275 50.74 -26.00 -67.02
C VAL A 275 50.02 -25.36 -68.22
N GLU A 276 49.24 -24.29 -68.00
CA GLU A 276 48.59 -23.55 -69.08
C GLU A 276 49.59 -22.93 -70.07
N ARG A 277 50.71 -22.39 -69.60
CA ARG A 277 51.75 -21.80 -70.46
C ARG A 277 52.49 -22.87 -71.27
N GLU A 278 52.75 -24.04 -70.67
CA GLU A 278 53.39 -25.15 -71.37
C GLU A 278 52.50 -25.69 -72.50
N LYS A 279 51.19 -25.85 -72.24
CA LYS A 279 50.23 -26.29 -73.26
C LYS A 279 50.04 -25.28 -74.39
N GLN A 280 50.13 -23.99 -74.08
CA GLN A 280 50.11 -22.94 -75.11
C GLN A 280 51.35 -23.02 -76.04
N GLY A 281 52.54 -23.28 -75.48
CA GLY A 281 53.77 -23.43 -76.27
C GLY A 281 53.79 -24.69 -77.16
N GLU A 282 53.19 -25.79 -76.69
CA GLU A 282 53.02 -27.00 -77.50
C GLU A 282 52.09 -26.77 -78.71
N LEU A 283 51.03 -25.97 -78.55
CA LEU A 283 50.11 -25.61 -79.65
C LEU A 283 50.79 -24.74 -80.71
N ASP A 284 51.63 -23.79 -80.31
CA ASP A 284 52.37 -22.93 -81.24
C ASP A 284 53.38 -23.75 -82.07
N ALA A 285 54.09 -24.70 -81.44
CA ALA A 285 55.04 -25.59 -82.13
C ALA A 285 54.37 -26.56 -83.11
N LEU A 286 53.16 -27.06 -82.79
CA LEU A 286 52.38 -27.89 -83.69
C LEU A 286 51.86 -27.10 -84.90
N THR A 287 51.55 -25.82 -84.70
CA THR A 287 51.10 -24.90 -85.77
C THR A 287 52.24 -24.60 -86.75
N ASP A 288 53.48 -24.44 -86.26
CA ASP A 288 54.65 -24.23 -87.09
C ASP A 288 55.09 -25.49 -87.85
N ARG A 289 54.90 -26.68 -87.27
CA ARG A 289 55.14 -27.96 -87.97
C ARG A 289 54.16 -28.21 -89.11
N LEU A 290 52.89 -27.83 -88.94
CA LEU A 290 51.89 -27.94 -90.02
C LEU A 290 52.26 -27.04 -91.20
N ARG A 291 52.78 -25.84 -90.92
CA ARG A 291 53.22 -24.86 -91.93
C ARG A 291 54.45 -25.30 -92.73
N LEU A 292 55.33 -26.08 -92.12
CA LEU A 292 56.55 -26.59 -92.76
C LEU A 292 56.25 -27.82 -93.65
N ALA A 293 55.27 -28.64 -93.25
CA ALA A 293 54.85 -29.86 -93.95
C ALA A 293 54.11 -29.59 -95.28
N GLU A 294 53.56 -28.39 -95.49
CA GLU A 294 52.87 -28.00 -96.73
C GLU A 294 53.82 -27.60 -97.89
N SER A 295 55.15 -27.58 -97.69
CA SER A 295 56.08 -26.91 -98.61
C SER A 295 57.02 -27.79 -99.45
N GLN A 296 56.95 -29.13 -99.43
CA GLN A 296 57.87 -29.98 -100.23
C GLN A 296 57.22 -31.27 -100.79
N GLY A 297 56.87 -31.25 -102.08
CA GLY A 297 56.88 -32.41 -102.99
C GLY A 297 58.00 -32.18 -104.02
N ASP A 298 58.66 -33.13 -104.69
CA ASP A 298 58.52 -34.57 -104.95
C ASP A 298 59.93 -35.11 -105.21
N ASN A 299 60.19 -36.41 -105.00
CA ASN A 299 61.10 -37.18 -105.85
C ASN A 299 60.90 -38.68 -105.69
N GLN A 300 59.93 -39.18 -106.46
CA GLN A 300 59.45 -40.56 -106.49
C GLN A 300 60.33 -41.42 -107.43
N LEU A 301 61.29 -42.19 -106.87
CA LEU A 301 61.59 -43.57 -107.32
C LEU A 301 62.62 -44.31 -106.44
N GLN A 302 63.39 -43.63 -105.58
CA GLN A 302 64.22 -44.28 -104.52
C GLN A 302 63.44 -44.46 -103.19
N LEU A 303 62.39 -43.67 -103.00
CA LEU A 303 61.46 -43.75 -101.87
C LEU A 303 60.69 -45.06 -101.80
N ALA A 304 60.57 -45.90 -102.84
CA ALA A 304 59.80 -47.13 -102.73
C ALA A 304 60.54 -48.25 -101.96
N GLN A 305 61.87 -48.25 -101.99
CA GLN A 305 62.69 -49.20 -101.20
C GLN A 305 63.00 -48.67 -99.80
N GLN A 306 63.22 -47.35 -99.66
CA GLN A 306 63.24 -46.69 -98.36
C GLN A 306 61.88 -46.77 -97.68
N ALA A 307 60.75 -46.52 -98.36
CA ALA A 307 59.41 -46.66 -97.80
C ALA A 307 59.08 -48.07 -97.31
N ALA A 308 59.73 -49.13 -97.80
CA ALA A 308 59.52 -50.48 -97.27
C ALA A 308 60.30 -50.73 -95.96
N GLN A 309 61.48 -50.13 -95.81
CA GLN A 309 62.27 -50.17 -94.56
C GLN A 309 61.75 -49.14 -93.55
N GLU A 310 61.39 -47.95 -94.00
CA GLU A 310 60.69 -46.91 -93.27
C GLU A 310 59.29 -47.35 -92.89
N ALA A 311 58.51 -48.05 -93.73
CA ALA A 311 57.21 -48.60 -93.29
C ALA A 311 57.40 -49.66 -92.19
N ARG A 312 58.48 -50.45 -92.21
CA ARG A 312 58.79 -51.39 -91.12
C ARG A 312 59.26 -50.67 -89.85
N GLN A 313 60.09 -49.64 -89.99
CA GLN A 313 60.51 -48.80 -88.87
C GLN A 313 59.34 -47.96 -88.32
N GLN A 314 58.44 -47.49 -89.17
CA GLN A 314 57.19 -46.80 -88.84
C GLN A 314 56.20 -47.77 -88.21
N ILE A 315 56.10 -49.03 -88.63
CA ILE A 315 55.28 -50.01 -87.92
C ILE A 315 55.87 -50.29 -86.54
N LEU A 316 57.20 -50.40 -86.40
CA LEU A 316 57.86 -50.52 -85.09
C LEU A 316 57.73 -49.27 -84.23
N GLN A 317 57.74 -48.09 -84.85
CA GLN A 317 57.60 -46.82 -84.17
C GLN A 317 56.15 -46.59 -83.77
N VAL A 318 55.18 -46.88 -84.64
CA VAL A 318 53.74 -46.84 -84.37
C VAL A 318 53.38 -47.90 -83.32
N THR A 319 53.95 -49.10 -83.35
CA THR A 319 53.71 -50.09 -82.28
C THR A 319 54.29 -49.63 -80.96
N ARG A 320 55.49 -49.05 -80.92
CA ARG A 320 56.04 -48.42 -79.70
C ARG A 320 55.23 -47.20 -79.25
N GLU A 321 54.75 -46.37 -80.17
CA GLU A 321 53.89 -45.23 -79.88
C GLU A 321 52.54 -45.71 -79.34
N LYS A 322 51.98 -46.78 -79.90
CA LYS A 322 50.75 -47.42 -79.38
C LYS A 322 50.97 -48.14 -78.06
N ASP A 323 52.13 -48.75 -77.83
CA ASP A 323 52.47 -49.34 -76.54
C ASP A 323 52.66 -48.24 -75.47
N ASN A 324 53.32 -47.13 -75.82
CA ASN A 324 53.44 -45.95 -74.95
C ASN A 324 52.09 -45.28 -74.71
N GLU A 325 51.22 -45.19 -75.72
CA GLU A 325 49.84 -44.69 -75.58
C GLU A 325 49.02 -45.63 -74.68
N LEU A 326 49.16 -46.94 -74.82
CA LEU A 326 48.49 -47.93 -73.97
C LEU A 326 49.01 -47.88 -72.53
N GLU A 327 50.31 -47.67 -72.32
CA GLU A 327 50.91 -47.51 -71.00
C GLU A 327 50.50 -46.17 -70.36
N ALA A 328 50.42 -45.10 -71.14
CA ALA A 328 49.86 -43.82 -70.71
C ALA A 328 48.37 -43.91 -70.36
N LEU A 329 47.58 -44.63 -71.15
CA LEU A 329 46.15 -44.88 -70.88
C LEU A 329 45.95 -45.76 -69.65
N ARG A 330 46.83 -46.75 -69.42
CA ARG A 330 46.83 -47.55 -68.18
C ARG A 330 47.19 -46.70 -66.97
N SER A 331 48.23 -45.88 -67.06
CA SER A 331 48.58 -44.94 -65.98
C SER A 331 47.46 -43.93 -65.72
N GLN A 332 46.73 -43.49 -66.75
CA GLN A 332 45.55 -42.63 -66.58
C GLN A 332 44.37 -43.39 -65.96
N LEU A 333 44.19 -44.67 -66.28
CA LEU A 333 43.18 -45.52 -65.67
C LEU A 333 43.50 -45.78 -64.19
N ASP A 334 44.74 -46.14 -63.86
CA ASP A 334 45.20 -46.32 -62.48
C ASP A 334 45.05 -45.02 -61.66
N ALA A 335 45.35 -43.86 -62.28
CA ALA A 335 45.13 -42.57 -61.65
C ALA A 335 43.64 -42.22 -61.48
N ALA A 336 42.78 -42.65 -62.41
CA ALA A 336 41.33 -42.48 -62.31
C ALA A 336 40.73 -43.39 -61.23
N GLU A 337 41.21 -44.63 -61.11
CA GLU A 337 40.82 -45.57 -60.06
C GLU A 337 41.25 -45.06 -58.68
N ALA A 338 42.49 -44.56 -58.54
CA ALA A 338 42.94 -43.93 -57.29
C ALA A 338 42.13 -42.68 -56.93
N ALA A 339 41.74 -41.87 -57.92
CA ALA A 339 40.86 -40.73 -57.71
C ALA A 339 39.43 -41.15 -57.32
N GLU A 340 38.94 -42.29 -57.82
CA GLU A 340 37.65 -42.86 -57.44
C GLU A 340 37.65 -43.35 -55.98
N ASP A 341 38.73 -44.01 -55.54
CA ASP A 341 38.92 -44.41 -54.15
C ASP A 341 38.97 -43.20 -53.20
N GLU A 342 39.72 -42.13 -53.55
CA GLU A 342 39.74 -40.88 -52.79
C GLU A 342 38.36 -40.22 -52.72
N LEU A 343 37.61 -40.21 -53.83
CA LEU A 343 36.23 -39.72 -53.84
C LEU A 343 35.30 -40.56 -52.96
N GLU A 344 35.50 -41.87 -52.88
CA GLU A 344 34.73 -42.73 -52.00
C GLU A 344 35.03 -42.44 -50.52
N ASP A 345 36.28 -42.17 -50.19
CA ASP A 345 36.68 -41.75 -48.84
C ASP A 345 36.14 -40.37 -48.47
N PHE A 346 36.16 -39.40 -49.38
CA PHE A 346 35.49 -38.10 -49.16
C PHE A 346 33.99 -38.27 -48.99
N ARG A 347 33.33 -39.15 -49.77
CA ARG A 347 31.90 -39.46 -49.58
C ARG A 347 31.62 -40.09 -48.22
N LYS A 348 32.50 -40.99 -47.73
CA LYS A 348 32.38 -41.58 -46.39
C LYS A 348 32.59 -40.53 -45.30
N GLN A 349 33.55 -39.64 -45.43
CA GLN A 349 33.77 -38.52 -44.51
C GLN A 349 32.58 -37.55 -44.50
N LEU A 350 32.03 -37.22 -45.66
CA LEU A 350 30.84 -36.37 -45.80
C LEU A 350 29.60 -37.01 -45.15
N LYS A 351 29.45 -38.34 -45.26
CA LYS A 351 28.38 -39.07 -44.55
C LYS A 351 28.55 -39.01 -43.03
N ARG A 352 29.78 -39.21 -42.53
CA ARG A 352 30.06 -39.10 -41.08
C ARG A 352 29.82 -37.68 -40.57
N SER A 353 30.27 -36.65 -41.27
CA SER A 353 30.05 -35.26 -40.86
C SER A 353 28.58 -34.86 -40.93
N THR A 354 27.83 -35.32 -41.94
CA THR A 354 26.38 -35.08 -42.02
C THR A 354 25.59 -35.80 -40.93
N GLU A 355 26.01 -37.00 -40.52
CA GLU A 355 25.45 -37.71 -39.36
C GLU A 355 25.78 -37.02 -38.03
N GLU A 356 27.00 -36.51 -37.88
CA GLU A 356 27.42 -35.75 -36.70
C GLU A 356 26.67 -34.41 -36.58
N ILE A 357 26.50 -33.68 -37.69
CA ILE A 357 25.66 -32.47 -37.75
C ILE A 357 24.21 -32.78 -37.37
N LYS A 358 23.65 -33.92 -37.81
CA LYS A 358 22.29 -34.33 -37.41
C LYS A 358 22.17 -34.60 -35.91
N ARG A 359 23.19 -35.21 -35.30
CA ARG A 359 23.23 -35.43 -33.85
C ARG A 359 23.33 -34.12 -33.08
N LEU A 360 24.25 -33.24 -33.48
CA LEU A 360 24.40 -31.92 -32.85
C LEU A 360 23.13 -31.08 -32.96
N ARG A 361 22.44 -31.11 -34.10
CA ARG A 361 21.13 -30.43 -34.26
C ARG A 361 20.04 -31.02 -33.36
N ALA A 362 20.06 -32.32 -33.13
CA ALA A 362 19.10 -32.96 -32.21
C ALA A 362 19.39 -32.57 -30.75
N ASP A 363 20.67 -32.54 -30.36
CA ASP A 363 21.08 -32.10 -29.02
C ASP A 363 20.80 -30.61 -28.80
N GLU A 364 20.99 -29.77 -29.82
CA GLU A 364 20.66 -28.35 -29.81
C GLU A 364 19.14 -28.13 -29.66
N ALA A 365 18.31 -28.92 -30.34
CA ALA A 365 16.85 -28.88 -30.17
C ALA A 365 16.41 -29.28 -28.75
N ILE A 366 17.06 -30.28 -28.13
CA ILE A 366 16.78 -30.68 -26.73
C ILE A 366 17.16 -29.55 -25.77
N ARG A 367 18.32 -28.91 -25.97
CA ARG A 367 18.73 -27.76 -25.15
C ARG A 367 17.82 -26.55 -25.33
N GLU A 368 17.35 -26.30 -26.55
CA GLU A 368 16.38 -25.23 -26.84
C GLU A 368 15.06 -25.49 -26.09
N ASP A 369 14.58 -26.73 -26.07
CA ASP A 369 13.40 -27.14 -25.29
C ASP A 369 13.61 -26.97 -23.77
N GLU A 370 14.78 -27.34 -23.25
CA GLU A 370 15.15 -27.13 -21.84
C GLU A 370 15.20 -25.63 -21.48
N ILE A 371 15.79 -24.80 -22.34
CA ILE A 371 15.83 -23.33 -22.17
C ILE A 371 14.41 -22.76 -22.20
N GLN A 372 13.54 -23.22 -23.10
CA GLN A 372 12.14 -22.79 -23.13
C GLN A 372 11.38 -23.20 -21.86
N GLN A 373 11.63 -24.39 -21.33
CA GLN A 373 11.05 -24.83 -20.05
C GLN A 373 11.55 -23.96 -18.89
N LEU A 374 12.85 -23.69 -18.83
CA LEU A 374 13.44 -22.81 -17.81
C LEU A 374 12.89 -21.38 -17.89
N ARG A 375 12.73 -20.81 -19.09
CA ARG A 375 12.08 -19.52 -19.30
C ARG A 375 10.63 -19.52 -18.82
N ARG A 376 9.87 -20.58 -19.08
CA ARG A 376 8.50 -20.72 -18.54
C ARG A 376 8.50 -20.78 -17.03
N THR A 377 9.43 -21.49 -16.40
CA THR A 377 9.51 -21.50 -14.93
C THR A 377 9.92 -20.15 -14.35
N ILE A 378 10.85 -19.43 -15.00
CA ILE A 378 11.25 -18.08 -14.58
C ILE A 378 10.04 -17.13 -14.66
N THR A 379 9.29 -17.12 -15.77
CA THR A 379 8.10 -16.26 -15.89
C THR A 379 6.99 -16.59 -14.87
N ILE A 380 6.84 -17.86 -14.47
CA ILE A 380 5.94 -18.24 -13.38
C ILE A 380 6.45 -17.70 -12.04
N LYS A 381 7.76 -17.81 -11.78
CA LYS A 381 8.38 -17.29 -10.56
C LYS A 381 8.39 -15.77 -10.48
N GLU A 382 8.60 -15.07 -11.58
CA GLU A 382 8.46 -13.61 -11.66
C GLU A 382 7.03 -13.18 -11.29
N ARG A 383 5.99 -13.87 -11.78
CA ARG A 383 4.60 -13.60 -11.39
C ARG A 383 4.31 -13.90 -9.92
N GLU A 384 4.92 -14.95 -9.36
CA GLU A 384 4.81 -15.24 -7.92
C GLU A 384 5.49 -14.13 -7.09
N VAL A 385 6.65 -13.64 -7.52
CA VAL A 385 7.35 -12.51 -6.87
C VAL A 385 6.52 -11.23 -6.97
N GLU A 386 5.98 -10.89 -8.14
CA GLU A 386 5.08 -9.74 -8.31
C GLU A 386 3.84 -9.83 -7.40
N ALA A 387 3.26 -11.03 -7.25
CA ALA A 387 2.14 -11.25 -6.34
C ALA A 387 2.55 -11.04 -4.87
N LEU A 388 3.73 -11.54 -4.47
CA LEU A 388 4.27 -11.33 -3.12
C LEU A 388 4.60 -9.86 -2.88
N GLU A 389 5.15 -9.13 -3.85
CA GLU A 389 5.41 -7.70 -3.77
C GLU A 389 4.11 -6.90 -3.59
N LYS A 390 3.04 -7.24 -4.31
CA LYS A 390 1.72 -6.64 -4.09
C LYS A 390 1.22 -6.87 -2.66
N THR A 391 1.32 -8.09 -2.14
CA THR A 391 0.91 -8.37 -0.75
C THR A 391 1.79 -7.63 0.27
N ARG A 392 3.08 -7.44 -0.03
CA ARG A 392 3.99 -6.64 0.79
C ARG A 392 3.60 -5.15 0.77
N GLN A 393 3.27 -4.61 -0.40
CA GLN A 393 2.79 -3.22 -0.54
C GLN A 393 1.48 -3.01 0.23
N GLU A 394 0.52 -3.94 0.14
CA GLU A 394 -0.73 -3.90 0.91
C GLU A 394 -0.46 -3.95 2.42
N ARG A 395 0.48 -4.80 2.87
CA ARG A 395 0.90 -4.86 4.27
C ARG A 395 1.55 -3.55 4.72
N ASP A 396 2.44 -2.99 3.91
CA ASP A 396 3.16 -1.75 4.24
C ASP A 396 2.19 -0.55 4.27
N ALA A 397 1.18 -0.51 3.39
CA ALA A 397 0.07 0.45 3.43
C ALA A 397 -0.76 0.30 4.72
N ALA A 398 -1.13 -0.92 5.10
CA ALA A 398 -1.84 -1.19 6.34
C ALA A 398 -1.02 -0.78 7.58
N LEU A 399 0.31 -0.96 7.56
CA LEU A 399 1.19 -0.50 8.64
C LEU A 399 1.24 1.03 8.73
N GLN A 400 1.25 1.73 7.58
CA GLN A 400 1.16 3.19 7.56
C GLN A 400 -0.18 3.70 8.11
N GLU A 401 -1.30 3.06 7.75
CA GLU A 401 -2.61 3.37 8.32
C GLU A 401 -2.63 3.13 9.84
N ILE A 402 -2.09 2.01 10.32
CA ILE A 402 -1.96 1.74 11.77
C ILE A 402 -1.10 2.81 12.46
N GLN A 403 0.00 3.26 11.84
CA GLN A 403 0.83 4.34 12.39
C GLN A 403 0.08 5.67 12.42
N GLN A 404 -0.68 6.00 11.38
CA GLN A 404 -1.53 7.20 11.36
C GLN A 404 -2.61 7.13 12.46
N ILE A 405 -3.29 5.98 12.58
CA ILE A 405 -4.27 5.75 13.65
C ILE A 405 -3.60 5.89 15.02
N ARG A 406 -2.41 5.34 15.24
CA ARG A 406 -1.66 5.51 16.51
C ARG A 406 -1.32 6.96 16.80
N LYS A 407 -0.90 7.74 15.79
CA LYS A 407 -0.66 9.19 15.95
C LYS A 407 -1.95 9.92 16.33
N THR A 408 -3.07 9.59 15.69
CA THR A 408 -4.37 10.18 16.04
C THR A 408 -4.83 9.79 17.44
N ILE A 409 -4.65 8.53 17.85
CA ILE A 409 -4.96 8.07 19.20
C ILE A 409 -4.09 8.81 20.22
N SER A 410 -2.78 8.95 19.99
CA SER A 410 -1.90 9.70 20.88
C SER A 410 -2.30 11.18 20.99
N SER A 411 -2.69 11.82 19.89
CA SER A 411 -3.24 13.17 19.90
C SER A 411 -4.55 13.25 20.70
N LYS A 412 -5.47 12.29 20.54
CA LYS A 412 -6.71 12.23 21.31
C LYS A 412 -6.50 11.89 22.79
N GLU A 413 -5.48 11.10 23.12
CA GLU A 413 -5.08 10.84 24.50
C GLU A 413 -4.56 12.12 25.16
N ARG A 414 -3.72 12.92 24.48
CA ARG A 414 -3.28 14.24 24.97
C ARG A 414 -4.46 15.22 25.12
N GLU A 415 -5.38 15.27 24.16
CA GLU A 415 -6.61 16.07 24.28
C GLU A 415 -7.46 15.62 25.48
N MET A 416 -7.60 14.30 25.69
CA MET A 416 -8.33 13.78 26.85
C MET A 416 -7.62 14.09 28.17
N GLU A 417 -6.29 14.02 28.23
CA GLU A 417 -5.51 14.41 29.40
C GLU A 417 -5.68 15.90 29.71
N ALA A 418 -5.59 16.76 28.69
CA ALA A 418 -5.84 18.20 28.85
C ALA A 418 -7.26 18.48 29.34
N LEU A 419 -8.27 17.81 28.79
CA LEU A 419 -9.66 17.93 29.24
C LEU A 419 -9.86 17.40 30.67
N GLN A 420 -9.15 16.34 31.05
CA GLN A 420 -9.18 15.83 32.43
C GLN A 420 -8.55 16.80 33.42
N ILE A 421 -7.43 17.44 33.05
CA ILE A 421 -6.79 18.48 33.86
C ILE A 421 -7.74 19.66 34.02
N ALA A 422 -8.32 20.18 32.92
CA ALA A 422 -9.29 21.27 32.96
C ALA A 422 -10.54 20.92 33.79
N THR A 423 -11.00 19.66 33.75
CA THR A 423 -12.13 19.21 34.56
C THR A 423 -11.77 19.20 36.05
N ARG A 424 -10.57 18.74 36.41
CA ARG A 424 -10.07 18.77 37.80
C ARG A 424 -9.90 20.21 38.31
N GLU A 425 -9.36 21.11 37.51
CA GLU A 425 -9.23 22.53 37.85
C GLU A 425 -10.60 23.17 38.08
N ARG A 426 -11.58 22.88 37.21
CA ARG A 426 -12.95 23.33 37.38
C ARG A 426 -13.58 22.77 38.66
N ASP A 427 -13.37 21.49 38.97
CA ASP A 427 -13.91 20.87 40.18
C ASP A 427 -13.25 21.45 41.45
N ASN A 428 -11.95 21.76 41.41
CA ASN A 428 -11.25 22.48 42.48
C ASN A 428 -11.81 23.89 42.67
N ALA A 429 -12.02 24.64 41.58
CA ALA A 429 -12.64 25.97 41.63
C ALA A 429 -14.06 25.92 42.20
N LEU A 430 -14.85 24.87 41.85
CA LEU A 430 -16.17 24.66 42.43
C LEU A 430 -16.12 24.36 43.93
N GLN A 431 -15.13 23.59 44.39
CA GLN A 431 -14.91 23.35 45.82
C GLN A 431 -14.50 24.63 46.54
N GLU A 432 -13.61 25.44 45.97
CA GLU A 432 -13.24 26.74 46.53
C GLU A 432 -14.45 27.67 46.63
N ILE A 433 -15.28 27.75 45.59
CA ILE A 433 -16.53 28.53 45.61
C ILE A 433 -17.47 28.01 46.71
N GLN A 434 -17.59 26.69 46.90
CA GLN A 434 -18.40 26.14 48.00
C GLN A 434 -17.84 26.51 49.37
N VAL A 435 -16.53 26.43 49.59
CA VAL A 435 -15.90 26.85 50.85
C VAL A 435 -16.11 28.34 51.09
N LEU A 436 -15.98 29.18 50.06
CA LEU A 436 -16.23 30.61 50.15
C LEU A 436 -17.70 30.91 50.45
N ARG A 437 -18.65 30.16 49.89
CA ARG A 437 -20.08 30.28 50.22
C ARG A 437 -20.37 29.93 51.68
N VAL A 438 -19.80 28.83 52.19
CA VAL A 438 -19.97 28.47 53.61
C VAL A 438 -19.38 29.55 54.53
N ARG A 439 -18.22 30.10 54.19
CA ARG A 439 -17.62 31.22 54.93
C ARG A 439 -18.48 32.48 54.85
N LEU A 440 -19.10 32.77 53.71
CA LEU A 440 -20.02 33.90 53.56
C LEU A 440 -21.26 33.71 54.44
N ASP A 441 -21.87 32.52 54.43
CA ASP A 441 -23.03 32.19 55.28
C ASP A 441 -22.68 32.29 56.78
N GLU A 442 -21.47 31.89 57.18
CA GLU A 442 -20.98 32.06 58.55
C GLU A 442 -20.81 33.54 58.91
N ARG A 443 -20.24 34.35 58.00
CA ARG A 443 -20.13 35.80 58.17
C ARG A 443 -21.50 36.47 58.25
N ASP A 444 -22.48 36.06 57.44
CA ASP A 444 -23.83 36.60 57.48
C ASP A 444 -24.55 36.24 58.80
N ARG A 445 -24.33 35.04 59.33
CA ARG A 445 -24.83 34.66 60.67
C ARG A 445 -24.16 35.45 61.78
N GLU A 446 -22.85 35.66 61.70
CA GLU A 446 -22.11 36.51 62.64
C GLU A 446 -22.62 37.96 62.57
N LEU A 447 -22.79 38.51 61.37
CA LEU A 447 -23.37 39.84 61.16
C LEU A 447 -24.78 39.92 61.74
N SER A 448 -25.66 38.96 61.47
CA SER A 448 -27.00 38.92 62.05
C SER A 448 -26.99 38.83 63.59
N ALA A 449 -26.07 38.06 64.16
CA ALA A 449 -25.89 37.98 65.61
C ALA A 449 -25.40 39.32 66.17
N THR A 450 -24.42 39.98 65.53
CA THR A 450 -23.96 41.31 65.94
C THR A 450 -25.07 42.35 65.80
N GLN A 451 -25.90 42.27 64.75
CA GLN A 451 -27.05 43.15 64.55
C GLN A 451 -28.05 43.01 65.70
N LYS A 452 -28.35 41.78 66.14
CA LYS A 452 -29.22 41.51 67.29
C LYS A 452 -28.62 42.03 68.60
N THR A 453 -27.31 41.89 68.79
CA THR A 453 -26.65 42.45 69.99
C THR A 453 -26.66 43.98 69.99
N ILE A 454 -26.48 44.61 68.82
CA ILE A 454 -26.56 46.06 68.67
C ILE A 454 -27.99 46.53 68.96
N SER A 455 -29.02 45.89 68.39
CA SER A 455 -30.41 46.26 68.67
C SER A 455 -30.77 46.10 70.16
N ALA A 456 -30.28 45.05 70.82
CA ALA A 456 -30.48 44.87 72.26
C ALA A 456 -29.74 45.94 73.10
N GLN A 457 -28.57 46.38 72.65
CA GLN A 457 -27.86 47.51 73.27
C GLN A 457 -28.58 48.84 73.03
N GLU A 458 -29.18 49.05 71.86
CA GLU A 458 -29.99 50.22 71.54
C GLU A 458 -31.25 50.30 72.40
N THR A 459 -31.95 49.17 72.62
CA THR A 459 -33.10 49.11 73.53
C THR A 459 -32.68 49.38 74.97
N ALA A 460 -31.59 48.77 75.44
CA ALA A 460 -31.05 49.04 76.77
C ALA A 460 -30.61 50.51 76.95
N LEU A 461 -30.06 51.14 75.90
CA LEU A 461 -29.74 52.57 75.91
C LEU A 461 -31.00 53.44 75.94
N SER A 462 -32.10 53.03 75.29
CA SER A 462 -33.39 53.71 75.39
C SER A 462 -33.93 53.61 76.81
N GLU A 463 -33.93 52.42 77.40
CA GLU A 463 -34.34 52.20 78.79
C GLU A 463 -33.48 53.00 79.77
N LEU A 464 -32.16 53.09 79.55
CA LEU A 464 -31.29 53.94 80.36
C LEU A 464 -31.58 55.44 80.16
N LYS A 465 -31.98 55.88 78.96
CA LYS A 465 -32.43 57.26 78.75
C LYS A 465 -33.73 57.56 79.47
N ASP A 466 -34.66 56.61 79.50
CA ASP A 466 -35.93 56.73 80.22
C ASP A 466 -35.74 56.65 81.73
N LEU A 467 -34.85 55.77 82.21
CA LEU A 467 -34.41 55.75 83.60
C LEU A 467 -33.69 57.04 83.97
N ARG A 468 -32.92 57.64 83.06
CA ARG A 468 -32.29 58.94 83.29
C ARG A 468 -33.31 60.08 83.27
N SER A 469 -34.34 60.05 82.42
CA SER A 469 -35.40 61.06 82.40
C SER A 469 -36.23 60.99 83.68
N THR A 470 -36.64 59.78 84.09
CA THR A 470 -37.34 59.54 85.36
C THR A 470 -36.45 59.87 86.56
N LEU A 471 -35.16 59.55 86.55
CA LEU A 471 -34.22 59.99 87.59
C LEU A 471 -34.12 61.51 87.62
N ASN A 472 -34.06 62.19 86.47
CA ASN A 472 -34.06 63.65 86.41
C ASN A 472 -35.37 64.24 86.92
N GLU A 473 -36.52 63.62 86.64
CA GLU A 473 -37.82 64.00 87.21
C GLU A 473 -37.85 63.77 88.71
N ARG A 474 -37.40 62.61 89.20
CA ARG A 474 -37.22 62.34 90.64
C ARG A 474 -36.23 63.29 91.28
N THR A 475 -35.19 63.71 90.56
CA THR A 475 -34.22 64.69 91.03
C THR A 475 -34.85 66.07 91.09
N ARG A 476 -35.72 66.45 90.13
CA ARG A 476 -36.52 67.68 90.17
C ARG A 476 -37.59 67.62 91.27
N GLU A 477 -38.23 66.48 91.49
CA GLU A 477 -39.15 66.22 92.61
C GLU A 477 -38.40 66.30 93.94
N LEU A 478 -37.20 65.72 94.01
CA LEU A 478 -36.32 65.84 95.18
C LEU A 478 -35.79 67.25 95.33
N GLU A 479 -35.54 68.01 94.26
CA GLU A 479 -35.13 69.41 94.31
C GLU A 479 -36.28 70.32 94.73
N THR A 480 -37.53 70.01 94.34
CA THR A 480 -38.73 70.73 94.79
C THR A 480 -39.09 70.34 96.22
N ALA A 481 -38.95 69.07 96.60
CA ALA A 481 -39.03 68.59 97.97
C ALA A 481 -37.89 69.17 98.83
N ARG A 482 -36.67 69.25 98.28
CA ARG A 482 -35.54 69.92 98.93
C ARG A 482 -35.79 71.41 99.00
N LYS A 483 -36.35 72.09 98.00
CA LYS A 483 -36.71 73.51 98.07
C LYS A 483 -37.79 73.76 99.10
N THR A 484 -38.80 72.91 99.21
CA THR A 484 -39.82 73.02 100.27
C THR A 484 -39.26 72.66 101.65
N ILE A 485 -38.37 71.66 101.75
CA ILE A 485 -37.57 71.39 102.96
C ILE A 485 -36.59 72.53 103.22
N GLN A 486 -36.08 73.21 102.19
CA GLN A 486 -35.12 74.31 102.28
C GLN A 486 -35.85 75.61 102.61
N GLU A 487 -37.11 75.79 102.23
CA GLU A 487 -37.99 76.85 102.72
C GLU A 487 -38.36 76.59 104.17
N ARG A 488 -38.67 75.33 104.54
CA ARG A 488 -38.83 74.90 105.94
C ARG A 488 -37.53 74.95 106.73
N ASN A 489 -36.39 74.75 106.08
CA ASN A 489 -35.07 74.90 106.66
C ASN A 489 -34.64 76.35 106.61
N TYR A 490 -35.10 77.24 105.73
CA TYR A 490 -34.90 78.68 105.83
C TYR A 490 -35.80 79.24 106.92
N GLU A 491 -36.93 78.60 107.22
CA GLU A 491 -37.69 78.84 108.44
C GLU A 491 -36.95 78.28 109.68
N LEU A 492 -36.32 77.09 109.60
CA LEU A 492 -35.50 76.53 110.70
C LEU A 492 -34.08 77.10 110.80
N ASP A 493 -33.56 77.73 109.75
CA ASP A 493 -32.26 78.35 109.58
C ASP A 493 -32.44 79.85 109.76
N ALA A 494 -33.57 80.49 109.50
CA ALA A 494 -33.89 81.73 110.22
C ALA A 494 -33.95 81.50 111.75
N LEU A 495 -34.19 80.25 112.18
CA LEU A 495 -34.09 79.80 113.57
C LEU A 495 -32.71 79.17 113.95
N ARG A 496 -31.82 78.88 112.98
CA ARG A 496 -30.48 78.25 113.17
C ARG A 496 -29.33 79.03 112.55
N GLU A 497 -29.55 80.16 111.89
CA GLU A 497 -28.62 81.26 111.56
C GLU A 497 -28.33 82.07 112.85
N HIS A 498 -28.28 81.31 113.94
CA HIS A 498 -27.64 81.50 115.22
C HIS A 498 -26.61 80.36 115.47
N ALA A 499 -26.21 79.58 114.45
CA ALA A 499 -25.24 78.48 114.51
C ALA A 499 -24.75 78.03 113.11
N ASP A 500 -23.69 78.68 112.60
CA ASP A 500 -22.44 78.15 111.97
C ASP A 500 -22.47 76.98 110.94
N GLU A 501 -21.64 76.80 109.90
CA GLU A 501 -20.68 77.50 109.01
C GLU A 501 -20.17 76.42 107.95
N PRO A 502 -19.28 76.67 106.94
CA PRO A 502 -19.40 76.13 105.56
C PRO A 502 -18.28 75.18 105.03
N ASP A 503 -17.69 74.29 105.83
CA ASP A 503 -16.50 73.51 105.42
C ASP A 503 -16.75 72.19 104.64
N THR A 504 -17.98 71.71 104.51
CA THR A 504 -18.27 70.39 103.88
C THR A 504 -18.43 70.41 102.35
N GLN A 505 -18.39 71.58 101.70
CA GLN A 505 -18.64 71.70 100.25
C GLN A 505 -17.36 71.56 99.38
N LEU A 506 -16.17 71.74 99.94
CA LEU A 506 -14.92 71.71 99.18
C LEU A 506 -14.45 70.28 98.84
N GLU A 507 -14.71 69.32 99.73
CA GLU A 507 -14.22 67.93 99.62
C GLU A 507 -15.00 67.12 98.56
N VAL A 508 -16.30 67.40 98.42
CA VAL A 508 -17.16 66.75 97.42
C VAL A 508 -16.78 67.15 96.00
N VAL A 509 -16.42 68.42 95.78
CA VAL A 509 -16.02 68.92 94.46
C VAL A 509 -14.67 68.32 94.05
N GLN A 510 -13.74 68.12 94.98
CA GLN A 510 -12.43 67.51 94.67
C GLN A 510 -12.53 66.03 94.26
N ASN A 511 -13.48 65.28 94.83
CA ASN A 511 -13.68 63.87 94.46
C ASN A 511 -14.30 63.71 93.06
N ILE A 512 -15.25 64.59 92.69
CA ILE A 512 -15.88 64.55 91.36
C ILE A 512 -14.86 64.86 90.25
N VAL A 513 -13.93 65.79 90.49
CA VAL A 513 -12.89 66.12 89.50
C VAL A 513 -11.96 64.92 89.27
N ARG A 514 -11.57 64.20 90.34
CA ARG A 514 -10.72 63.00 90.21
C ARG A 514 -11.37 61.88 89.41
N GLU A 515 -12.66 61.63 89.60
CA GLU A 515 -13.38 60.61 88.82
C GLU A 515 -13.42 60.96 87.33
N ARG A 516 -13.61 62.24 87.00
CA ARG A 516 -13.62 62.70 85.60
C ARG A 516 -12.25 62.63 84.94
N ASP A 517 -11.18 62.89 85.69
CA ASP A 517 -9.81 62.73 85.19
C ASP A 517 -9.51 61.25 84.88
N ASN A 518 -9.94 60.32 85.75
CA ASN A 518 -9.79 58.88 85.51
C ASN A 518 -10.60 58.40 84.30
N ASP A 519 -11.84 58.87 84.13
CA ASP A 519 -12.67 58.55 82.96
C ASP A 519 -12.01 59.05 81.67
N LEU A 520 -11.45 60.26 81.67
CA LEU A 520 -10.73 60.83 80.52
C LEU A 520 -9.44 60.05 80.19
N GLU A 521 -8.72 59.56 81.20
CA GLU A 521 -7.56 58.68 81.02
C GLU A 521 -7.97 57.37 80.33
N SER A 522 -9.05 56.73 80.80
CA SER A 522 -9.56 55.48 80.21
C SER A 522 -10.02 55.66 78.74
N LEU A 523 -10.65 56.80 78.43
CA LEU A 523 -11.05 57.13 77.06
C LEU A 523 -9.84 57.39 76.15
N ARG A 524 -8.75 57.97 76.68
CA ARG A 524 -7.51 58.14 75.90
C ARG A 524 -6.84 56.80 75.61
N GLU A 525 -6.82 55.89 76.57
CA GLU A 525 -6.28 54.54 76.38
C GLU A 525 -7.06 53.75 75.33
N THR A 526 -8.40 53.79 75.37
CA THR A 526 -9.23 53.13 74.36
C THR A 526 -9.06 53.72 72.96
N VAL A 527 -8.98 55.05 72.83
CA VAL A 527 -8.70 55.72 71.55
C VAL A 527 -7.31 55.36 71.02
N ASN A 528 -6.29 55.29 71.88
CA ASN A 528 -4.95 54.86 71.48
C ASN A 528 -4.91 53.39 71.05
N SER A 529 -5.65 52.52 71.74
CA SER A 529 -5.81 51.12 71.36
C SER A 529 -6.47 50.97 69.99
N GLN A 530 -7.59 51.68 69.76
CA GLN A 530 -8.29 51.68 68.47
C GLN A 530 -7.41 52.22 67.34
N LYS A 531 -6.63 53.28 67.59
CA LYS A 531 -5.67 53.80 66.62
C LYS A 531 -4.60 52.78 66.26
N GLY A 532 -4.05 52.05 67.23
CA GLY A 532 -3.10 50.97 67.00
C GLY A 532 -3.68 49.81 66.18
N GLN A 533 -4.94 49.45 66.43
CA GLN A 533 -5.66 48.43 65.64
C GLN A 533 -5.86 48.89 64.18
N LEU A 534 -6.17 50.17 63.97
CA LEU A 534 -6.37 50.76 62.64
C LEU A 534 -5.05 50.81 61.85
N GLU A 535 -3.95 51.19 62.50
CA GLU A 535 -2.61 51.16 61.89
C GLU A 535 -2.17 49.72 61.53
N ALA A 536 -2.49 48.73 62.37
CA ALA A 536 -2.22 47.32 62.08
C ALA A 536 -3.05 46.80 60.90
N LEU A 537 -4.35 47.13 60.85
CA LEU A 537 -5.21 46.78 59.72
C LEU A 537 -4.73 47.42 58.42
N GLN A 538 -4.31 48.70 58.47
CA GLN A 538 -3.79 49.40 57.31
C GLN A 538 -2.52 48.72 56.77
N ARG A 539 -1.58 48.32 57.63
CA ARG A 539 -0.39 47.55 57.21
C ARG A 539 -0.76 46.23 56.55
N THR A 540 -1.71 45.47 57.12
CA THR A 540 -2.15 44.21 56.49
C THR A 540 -2.84 44.42 55.15
N ALA A 541 -3.52 45.55 54.95
CA ALA A 541 -4.11 45.91 53.67
C ALA A 541 -3.06 46.28 52.63
N GLU A 542 -2.04 47.05 53.03
CA GLU A 542 -0.89 47.42 52.18
C GLU A 542 -0.07 46.18 51.77
N GLU A 543 0.18 45.24 52.68
CA GLU A 543 0.84 43.96 52.38
C GLU A 543 0.05 43.10 51.40
N ARG A 544 -1.28 43.04 51.56
CA ARG A 544 -2.17 42.33 50.62
C ARG A 544 -2.19 42.96 49.24
N LEU A 545 -2.16 44.29 49.16
CA LEU A 545 -2.07 45.00 47.88
C LEU A 545 -0.75 44.72 47.19
N ALA A 546 0.37 44.77 47.92
CA ALA A 546 1.69 44.43 47.38
C ALA A 546 1.75 42.97 46.87
N ALA A 547 1.16 42.02 47.61
CA ALA A 547 1.06 40.63 47.17
C ALA A 547 0.20 40.45 45.90
N LEU A 548 -0.91 41.19 45.79
CA LEU A 548 -1.74 41.19 44.58
C LEU A 548 -1.03 41.81 43.38
N GLU A 549 -0.23 42.86 43.58
CA GLU A 549 0.58 43.45 42.52
C GLU A 549 1.69 42.50 42.04
N ALA A 550 2.35 41.81 42.97
CA ALA A 550 3.34 40.78 42.63
C ALA A 550 2.71 39.63 41.81
N LEU A 551 1.55 39.10 42.25
CA LEU A 551 0.82 38.06 41.51
C LEU A 551 0.37 38.52 40.12
N LYS A 552 -0.03 39.78 39.97
CA LYS A 552 -0.38 40.33 38.64
C LYS A 552 0.83 40.38 37.72
N LEU A 553 2.01 40.71 38.25
CA LEU A 553 3.24 40.81 37.47
C LEU A 553 3.75 39.43 37.07
N GLU A 554 3.64 38.45 37.96
CA GLU A 554 3.91 37.04 37.69
C GLU A 554 2.95 36.48 36.63
N LEU A 555 1.65 36.75 36.76
CA LEU A 555 0.65 36.38 35.75
C LEU A 555 0.96 37.01 34.38
N ALA A 556 1.37 38.29 34.34
CA ALA A 556 1.75 38.96 33.10
C ALA A 556 2.99 38.32 32.46
N SER A 557 3.99 37.92 33.25
CA SER A 557 5.17 37.19 32.77
C SER A 557 4.77 35.83 32.20
N THR A 558 4.01 35.02 32.95
CA THR A 558 3.59 33.69 32.46
C THR A 558 2.73 33.79 31.20
N LYS A 559 1.91 34.83 31.09
CA LYS A 559 1.12 35.10 29.89
C LYS A 559 2.03 35.42 28.69
N GLN A 560 3.05 36.26 28.89
CA GLN A 560 4.05 36.58 27.87
C GLN A 560 4.80 35.31 27.43
N ASP A 561 5.26 34.47 28.37
CA ASP A 561 5.97 33.23 28.08
C ASP A 561 5.11 32.26 27.25
N LEU A 562 3.81 32.16 27.57
CA LEU A 562 2.85 31.35 26.81
C LEU A 562 2.55 31.95 25.43
N GLU A 563 2.46 33.27 25.30
CA GLU A 563 2.30 33.95 24.01
C GLU A 563 3.53 33.71 23.11
N ASP A 564 4.74 33.76 23.67
CA ASP A 564 5.98 33.46 22.95
C ASP A 564 6.07 31.97 22.56
N GLU A 565 5.66 31.04 23.43
CA GLU A 565 5.58 29.61 23.11
C GLU A 565 4.56 29.32 22.00
N ILE A 566 3.39 29.97 22.04
CA ILE A 566 2.38 29.87 20.98
C ILE A 566 2.96 30.35 19.65
N GLN A 567 3.67 31.48 19.62
CA GLN A 567 4.30 32.00 18.40
C GLN A 567 5.31 31.00 17.81
N VAL A 568 6.16 30.39 18.63
CA VAL A 568 7.12 29.37 18.17
C VAL A 568 6.39 28.14 17.61
N LEU A 569 5.30 27.73 18.24
CA LEU A 569 4.48 26.61 17.76
C LEU A 569 3.78 26.96 16.43
N GLU A 570 3.29 28.19 16.27
CA GLU A 570 2.71 28.69 15.03
C GLU A 570 3.74 28.70 13.89
N ASP A 571 4.94 29.23 14.15
CA ASP A 571 6.05 29.24 13.17
C ASP A 571 6.43 27.80 12.75
N SER A 572 6.53 26.87 13.72
CA SER A 572 6.82 25.45 13.44
C SER A 572 5.72 24.76 12.64
N LEU A 573 4.45 25.19 12.82
CA LEU A 573 3.31 24.68 12.08
C LEU A 573 3.32 25.22 10.64
N GLU A 574 3.72 26.48 10.44
CA GLU A 574 3.93 27.05 9.10
C GLU A 574 5.04 26.30 8.35
N GLU A 575 6.20 26.08 8.97
CA GLU A 575 7.29 25.28 8.38
C GLU A 575 6.84 23.87 7.98
N ALA A 576 6.13 23.17 8.89
CA ALA A 576 5.58 21.84 8.59
C ALA A 576 4.54 21.87 7.45
N ASN A 577 3.76 22.95 7.32
CA ASN A 577 2.83 23.13 6.22
C ASN A 577 3.54 23.41 4.89
N GLU A 578 4.62 24.18 4.89
CA GLU A 578 5.46 24.39 3.70
C GLU A 578 6.12 23.07 3.24
N GLU A 579 6.67 22.28 4.17
CA GLU A 579 7.21 20.95 3.87
C GLU A 579 6.13 20.03 3.28
N LYS A 580 4.93 20.03 3.88
CA LYS A 580 3.79 19.26 3.36
C LYS A 580 3.41 19.69 1.94
N GLN A 581 3.36 20.99 1.66
CA GLN A 581 3.09 21.49 0.30
C GLN A 581 4.19 21.08 -0.68
N GLY A 582 5.46 21.15 -0.27
CA GLY A 582 6.59 20.67 -1.08
C GLY A 582 6.52 19.17 -1.39
N LEU A 583 6.16 18.35 -0.40
CA LEU A 583 5.95 16.91 -0.58
C LEU A 583 4.74 16.62 -1.49
N GLN A 584 3.64 17.37 -1.35
CA GLN A 584 2.47 17.24 -2.22
C GLN A 584 2.80 17.59 -3.67
N ALA A 585 3.55 18.67 -3.92
CA ALA A 585 4.02 19.01 -5.26
C ALA A 585 4.92 17.91 -5.86
N LYS A 586 5.78 17.30 -5.03
CA LYS A 586 6.64 16.19 -5.45
C LYS A 586 5.85 14.93 -5.78
N ILE A 587 4.81 14.61 -5.00
CA ILE A 587 3.86 13.53 -5.29
C ILE A 587 3.17 13.80 -6.62
N GLU A 588 2.70 15.03 -6.87
CA GLU A 588 2.01 15.37 -8.13
C GLU A 588 2.93 15.22 -9.37
N VAL A 589 4.22 15.51 -9.23
CA VAL A 589 5.22 15.25 -10.29
C VAL A 589 5.41 13.75 -10.49
N LEU A 590 5.57 12.97 -9.42
CA LEU A 590 5.72 11.51 -9.50
C LEU A 590 4.47 10.85 -10.09
N GLU A 591 3.26 11.34 -9.79
CA GLU A 591 2.02 10.87 -10.40
C GLU A 591 1.98 11.16 -11.90
N LYS A 592 2.48 12.31 -12.35
CA LYS A 592 2.63 12.62 -13.79
C LYS A 592 3.64 11.71 -14.47
N GLU A 593 4.76 11.41 -13.83
CA GLU A 593 5.77 10.48 -14.34
C GLU A 593 5.24 9.04 -14.43
N ILE A 594 4.48 8.59 -13.43
CA ILE A 594 3.79 7.30 -13.45
C ILE A 594 2.75 7.25 -14.58
N HIS A 595 1.99 8.33 -14.79
CA HIS A 595 1.04 8.40 -15.91
C HIS A 595 1.74 8.34 -17.27
N GLY A 596 2.86 9.05 -17.42
CA GLY A 596 3.72 8.95 -18.60
C GLY A 596 4.29 7.55 -18.81
N SER A 597 4.62 6.83 -17.74
CA SER A 597 5.03 5.42 -17.79
C SER A 597 3.90 4.52 -18.31
N TYR A 598 2.66 4.71 -17.84
CA TYR A 598 1.50 3.98 -18.35
C TYR A 598 1.22 4.27 -19.84
N GLU A 599 1.39 5.52 -20.28
CA GLU A 599 1.27 5.85 -21.71
C GLU A 599 2.36 5.19 -22.56
N LEU A 600 3.60 5.14 -22.05
CA LEU A 600 4.70 4.43 -22.70
C LEU A 600 4.44 2.91 -22.73
N GLN A 601 3.90 2.34 -21.67
CA GLN A 601 3.55 0.93 -21.59
C GLN A 601 2.42 0.57 -22.57
N ALA A 602 1.42 1.43 -22.73
CA ALA A 602 0.38 1.27 -23.74
C ALA A 602 0.96 1.33 -25.17
N LYS A 603 1.93 2.22 -25.43
CA LYS A 603 2.65 2.27 -26.72
C LYS A 603 3.47 1.00 -26.96
N VAL A 604 4.15 0.48 -25.94
CA VAL A 604 4.89 -0.78 -26.02
C VAL A 604 3.94 -1.94 -26.34
N GLU A 605 2.77 -2.05 -25.70
CA GLU A 605 1.78 -3.09 -26.04
C GLU A 605 1.29 -2.99 -27.49
N THR A 606 1.10 -1.78 -28.02
CA THR A 606 0.71 -1.61 -29.42
C THR A 606 1.83 -2.04 -30.38
N LEU A 607 3.07 -1.65 -30.08
CA LEU A 607 4.25 -2.05 -30.86
C LEU A 607 4.50 -3.56 -30.78
N GLU A 608 4.26 -4.20 -29.64
CA GLU A 608 4.34 -5.65 -29.50
C GLU A 608 3.26 -6.37 -30.32
N LYS A 609 2.03 -5.82 -30.39
CA LYS A 609 0.98 -6.34 -31.28
C LYS A 609 1.38 -6.22 -32.74
N ASP A 610 1.92 -5.08 -33.14
CA ASP A 610 2.37 -4.83 -34.52
C ASP A 610 3.59 -5.70 -34.87
N LEU A 611 4.49 -5.94 -33.91
CA LEU A 611 5.60 -6.87 -34.09
C LEU A 611 5.08 -8.31 -34.29
N ARG A 612 4.10 -8.75 -33.49
CA ARG A 612 3.49 -10.08 -33.63
C ARG A 612 2.73 -10.24 -34.95
N THR A 613 2.10 -9.19 -35.47
CA THR A 613 1.46 -9.25 -36.80
C THR A 613 2.51 -9.31 -37.90
N ALA A 614 3.57 -8.51 -37.81
CA ALA A 614 4.70 -8.54 -38.74
C ALA A 614 5.44 -9.89 -38.72
N GLU A 615 5.64 -10.51 -37.55
CA GLU A 615 6.24 -11.85 -37.43
C GLU A 615 5.37 -12.94 -38.08
N ARG A 616 4.04 -12.84 -37.94
CA ARG A 616 3.10 -13.75 -38.61
C ARG A 616 3.10 -13.55 -40.13
N GLU A 617 3.22 -12.32 -40.61
CA GLU A 617 3.37 -12.02 -42.03
C GLU A 617 4.71 -12.51 -42.58
N LYS A 618 5.80 -12.32 -41.83
CA LYS A 618 7.12 -12.88 -42.14
C LYS A 618 7.04 -14.40 -42.23
N ALA A 619 6.39 -15.10 -41.29
CA ALA A 619 6.24 -16.55 -41.36
C ALA A 619 5.42 -17.01 -42.59
N LYS A 620 4.37 -16.28 -42.96
CA LYS A 620 3.59 -16.55 -44.18
C LYS A 620 4.43 -16.32 -45.44
N LEU A 621 5.17 -15.22 -45.50
CA LEU A 621 6.08 -14.93 -46.61
C LEU A 621 7.20 -15.96 -46.69
N GLN A 622 7.74 -16.42 -45.55
CA GLN A 622 8.73 -17.50 -45.51
C GLN A 622 8.16 -18.80 -46.08
N SER A 623 6.94 -19.20 -45.67
CA SER A 623 6.28 -20.38 -46.24
C SER A 623 5.99 -20.25 -47.74
N ARG A 624 5.74 -19.02 -48.22
CA ARG A 624 5.56 -18.70 -49.64
C ARG A 624 6.88 -18.81 -50.39
N ILE A 625 7.98 -18.33 -49.82
CA ILE A 625 9.33 -18.49 -50.35
C ILE A 625 9.65 -19.98 -50.44
N ASP A 626 9.44 -20.77 -49.38
CA ASP A 626 9.68 -22.21 -49.38
C ASP A 626 8.84 -22.95 -50.44
N SER A 627 7.58 -22.51 -50.68
CA SER A 627 6.76 -23.07 -51.76
C SER A 627 7.26 -22.69 -53.15
N LEU A 628 7.68 -21.44 -53.34
CA LEU A 628 8.22 -20.97 -54.61
C LEU A 628 9.59 -21.60 -54.89
N GLU A 629 10.40 -21.86 -53.87
CA GLU A 629 11.65 -22.62 -54.01
C GLU A 629 11.39 -24.07 -54.41
N LYS A 630 10.32 -24.70 -53.90
CA LYS A 630 9.89 -26.02 -54.37
C LYS A 630 9.42 -25.98 -55.82
N ASP A 631 8.63 -24.99 -56.19
CA ASP A 631 8.13 -24.83 -57.56
C ASP A 631 9.28 -24.53 -58.53
N ILE A 632 10.28 -23.73 -58.11
CA ILE A 632 11.51 -23.48 -58.87
C ILE A 632 12.32 -24.77 -59.01
N ASN A 633 12.47 -25.56 -57.95
CA ASN A 633 13.16 -26.86 -58.03
C ASN A 633 12.45 -27.84 -58.98
N VAL A 634 11.11 -27.85 -59.00
CA VAL A 634 10.33 -28.66 -59.97
C VAL A 634 10.51 -28.11 -61.39
N ALA A 635 10.47 -26.78 -61.56
CA ALA A 635 10.71 -26.16 -62.85
C ALA A 635 12.15 -26.37 -63.36
N ASP A 636 13.15 -26.42 -62.48
CA ASP A 636 14.53 -26.74 -62.81
C ASP A 636 14.67 -28.23 -63.19
N GLN A 637 13.99 -29.14 -62.49
CA GLN A 637 13.91 -30.56 -62.89
C GLN A 637 13.22 -30.73 -64.24
N ASP A 638 12.13 -30.01 -64.49
CA ASP A 638 11.43 -29.99 -65.76
C ASP A 638 12.33 -29.40 -66.86
N ARG A 639 13.05 -28.30 -66.56
CA ARG A 639 14.01 -27.68 -67.47
C ARG A 639 15.13 -28.66 -67.81
N ASP A 640 15.68 -29.38 -66.84
CA ASP A 640 16.73 -30.39 -67.02
C ASP A 640 16.23 -31.58 -67.85
N SER A 641 14.96 -31.97 -67.65
CA SER A 641 14.31 -33.00 -68.47
C SER A 641 14.10 -32.53 -69.92
N LEU A 642 13.75 -31.25 -70.10
CA LEU A 642 13.57 -30.62 -71.40
C LEU A 642 14.89 -30.35 -72.10
N THR A 643 15.96 -29.94 -71.41
CA THR A 643 17.31 -29.85 -72.00
C THR A 643 17.81 -31.23 -72.39
N SER A 644 17.60 -32.26 -71.57
CA SER A 644 17.91 -33.65 -71.94
C SER A 644 17.12 -34.10 -73.17
N ARG A 645 15.87 -33.65 -73.32
CA ARG A 645 15.02 -33.92 -74.50
C ARG A 645 15.49 -33.13 -75.72
N ILE A 646 15.88 -31.87 -75.55
CA ILE A 646 16.43 -30.99 -76.59
C ILE A 646 17.78 -31.52 -77.06
N GLU A 647 18.64 -32.03 -76.18
CA GLU A 647 19.89 -32.69 -76.55
C GLU A 647 19.65 -33.95 -77.38
N LYS A 648 18.66 -34.76 -77.01
CA LYS A 648 18.23 -35.91 -77.83
C LYS A 648 17.69 -35.46 -79.19
N LEU A 649 16.80 -34.46 -79.22
CA LEU A 649 16.26 -33.92 -80.47
C LEU A 649 17.31 -33.21 -81.33
N ASN A 650 18.31 -32.58 -80.72
CA ASN A 650 19.44 -31.97 -81.42
C ASN A 650 20.36 -33.03 -81.99
N LYS A 651 20.55 -34.15 -81.29
CA LYS A 651 21.25 -35.32 -81.82
C LYS A 651 20.49 -35.93 -83.00
N ASP A 652 19.18 -36.09 -82.87
CA ASP A 652 18.29 -36.56 -83.95
C ASP A 652 18.25 -35.57 -85.13
N LEU A 653 18.26 -34.25 -84.87
CA LEU A 653 18.34 -33.19 -85.89
C LEU A 653 19.73 -33.11 -86.53
N GLN A 654 20.80 -33.43 -85.81
CA GLN A 654 22.16 -33.50 -86.35
C GLN A 654 22.30 -34.74 -87.24
N ASP A 655 21.63 -35.84 -86.89
CA ASP A 655 21.53 -37.04 -87.71
C ASP A 655 20.60 -36.81 -88.93
N ALA A 656 19.52 -36.03 -88.79
CA ALA A 656 18.65 -35.61 -89.89
C ALA A 656 19.29 -34.53 -90.80
N ARG A 657 20.09 -33.62 -90.27
CA ARG A 657 20.86 -32.62 -91.05
C ARG A 657 22.00 -33.26 -91.83
N LYS A 658 22.58 -34.37 -91.35
CA LYS A 658 23.48 -35.22 -92.16
C LYS A 658 22.73 -35.94 -93.29
N ALA A 659 21.41 -36.13 -93.18
CA ALA A 659 20.56 -36.75 -94.19
C ALA A 659 19.90 -35.76 -95.16
N ALA A 660 19.89 -34.45 -94.86
CA ALA A 660 19.18 -33.43 -95.64
C ALA A 660 20.14 -32.40 -96.24
N ASN A 661 20.92 -32.82 -97.22
CA ASN A 661 21.62 -31.95 -98.16
C ASN A 661 21.01 -32.21 -99.54
N ASN A 662 19.90 -31.53 -99.88
CA ASN A 662 19.37 -31.28 -101.25
C ASN A 662 18.08 -30.42 -101.21
N ASP A 663 18.10 -29.34 -102.00
CA ASP A 663 17.02 -28.57 -102.67
C ASP A 663 15.93 -27.86 -101.81
N ALA A 664 15.94 -26.52 -101.66
CA ALA A 664 15.59 -25.43 -102.61
C ALA A 664 14.05 -25.31 -102.86
N THR A 665 13.36 -24.20 -102.56
CA THR A 665 13.31 -22.92 -103.31
C THR A 665 12.25 -22.01 -102.63
N ILE A 666 12.51 -20.80 -102.15
CA ILE A 666 12.61 -19.47 -102.81
C ILE A 666 11.63 -19.26 -103.98
N ALA A 667 10.32 -19.23 -103.73
CA ALA A 667 9.35 -18.61 -104.65
C ALA A 667 8.01 -18.18 -104.01
N GLN A 668 7.72 -18.57 -102.76
CA GLN A 668 6.47 -18.23 -102.07
C GLN A 668 6.60 -17.03 -101.11
N GLU A 669 7.81 -16.71 -100.66
CA GLU A 669 8.07 -15.77 -99.55
C GLU A 669 7.79 -14.29 -99.89
N ARG A 670 7.79 -13.90 -101.17
CA ARG A 670 7.65 -12.48 -101.56
C ARG A 670 6.22 -11.96 -101.63
N LYS A 671 5.22 -12.85 -101.70
CA LYS A 671 3.81 -12.45 -101.69
C LYS A 671 3.28 -12.41 -100.24
N ASP A 672 3.72 -13.37 -99.43
CA ASP A 672 3.33 -13.46 -98.02
C ASP A 672 3.95 -12.33 -97.18
N LEU A 673 5.19 -11.89 -97.49
CA LEU A 673 5.84 -10.78 -96.77
C LEU A 673 5.17 -9.41 -96.96
N HIS A 674 4.43 -9.18 -98.06
CA HIS A 674 3.75 -7.89 -98.28
C HIS A 674 2.40 -7.81 -97.55
N ASP A 675 1.70 -8.93 -97.44
CA ASP A 675 0.46 -9.04 -96.68
C ASP A 675 0.72 -9.12 -95.15
N LEU A 676 1.83 -9.77 -94.73
CA LEU A 676 2.28 -9.81 -93.33
C LEU A 676 2.70 -8.44 -92.78
N LEU A 677 3.27 -7.55 -93.59
CA LEU A 677 3.73 -6.23 -93.12
C LEU A 677 2.56 -5.23 -92.97
N LYS A 678 1.45 -5.47 -93.68
CA LYS A 678 0.21 -4.69 -93.57
C LYS A 678 -0.67 -5.21 -92.42
N ALA A 679 -0.68 -6.53 -92.18
CA ALA A 679 -1.29 -7.15 -91.01
C ALA A 679 -0.55 -6.76 -89.71
N ALA A 680 0.78 -6.85 -89.67
CA ALA A 680 1.56 -6.54 -88.46
C ALA A 680 1.47 -5.07 -88.00
N LYS A 681 1.13 -4.12 -88.90
CA LYS A 681 0.89 -2.72 -88.53
C LYS A 681 -0.50 -2.48 -87.94
N LEU A 682 -1.52 -3.21 -88.41
CA LEU A 682 -2.86 -3.19 -87.81
C LEU A 682 -2.88 -3.98 -86.50
N ASP A 683 -2.17 -5.10 -86.42
CA ASP A 683 -2.01 -5.90 -85.19
C ASP A 683 -1.24 -5.12 -84.11
N ALA A 684 -0.28 -4.25 -84.45
CA ALA A 684 0.44 -3.44 -83.46
C ALA A 684 -0.42 -2.33 -82.86
N GLU A 685 -1.30 -1.69 -83.65
CA GLU A 685 -2.25 -0.68 -83.17
C GLU A 685 -3.44 -1.32 -82.44
N GLU A 686 -3.89 -2.51 -82.86
CA GLU A 686 -4.88 -3.32 -82.13
C GLU A 686 -4.31 -3.91 -80.83
N LEU A 687 -3.04 -4.32 -80.78
CA LEU A 687 -2.39 -4.81 -79.55
C LEU A 687 -2.14 -3.70 -78.53
N GLN A 688 -1.91 -2.45 -78.96
CA GLN A 688 -1.83 -1.32 -78.03
C GLN A 688 -3.18 -1.02 -77.38
N LEU A 689 -4.27 -1.05 -78.15
CA LEU A 689 -5.63 -0.92 -77.62
C LEU A 689 -6.06 -2.15 -76.81
N GLU A 690 -5.64 -3.36 -77.20
CA GLU A 690 -5.87 -4.58 -76.41
C GLU A 690 -5.07 -4.60 -75.11
N VAL A 691 -3.87 -4.02 -75.03
CA VAL A 691 -3.11 -3.96 -73.77
C VAL A 691 -3.78 -2.97 -72.81
N GLU A 692 -4.21 -1.80 -73.27
CA GLU A 692 -4.98 -0.86 -72.44
C GLU A 692 -6.36 -1.42 -72.04
N GLU A 693 -7.03 -2.17 -72.92
CA GLU A 693 -8.25 -2.91 -72.56
C GLU A 693 -7.95 -4.11 -71.66
N LYS A 694 -6.83 -4.82 -71.82
CA LYS A 694 -6.45 -5.98 -71.01
C LYS A 694 -5.96 -5.58 -69.64
N GLU A 695 -5.36 -4.41 -69.44
CA GLU A 695 -5.03 -3.89 -68.12
C GLU A 695 -6.29 -3.47 -67.35
N LYS A 696 -7.27 -2.86 -68.03
CA LYS A 696 -8.60 -2.58 -67.44
C LYS A 696 -9.39 -3.85 -67.19
N LYS A 697 -9.38 -4.79 -68.14
CA LYS A 697 -9.96 -6.13 -67.96
C LYS A 697 -9.20 -6.93 -66.92
N LEU A 698 -7.90 -6.74 -66.68
CA LEU A 698 -7.13 -7.40 -65.61
C LEU A 698 -7.55 -6.89 -64.24
N ALA A 699 -7.76 -5.58 -64.10
CA ALA A 699 -8.29 -4.98 -62.88
C ALA A 699 -9.74 -5.43 -62.60
N ASP A 700 -10.56 -5.57 -63.65
CA ASP A 700 -11.93 -6.08 -63.53
C ASP A 700 -11.99 -7.62 -63.42
N THR A 701 -11.05 -8.36 -64.01
CA THR A 701 -10.92 -9.81 -63.86
C THR A 701 -10.29 -10.17 -62.54
N GLU A 702 -9.44 -9.38 -61.89
CA GLU A 702 -9.04 -9.64 -60.51
C GLU A 702 -10.24 -9.48 -59.56
N ARG A 703 -11.10 -8.50 -59.82
CA ARG A 703 -12.35 -8.32 -59.07
C ARG A 703 -13.35 -9.44 -59.37
N ARG A 704 -13.51 -9.84 -60.63
CA ARG A 704 -14.33 -10.98 -61.04
C ARG A 704 -13.73 -12.32 -60.65
N LEU A 705 -12.41 -12.50 -60.58
CA LEU A 705 -11.73 -13.71 -60.13
C LEU A 705 -11.91 -13.89 -58.63
N ARG A 706 -11.92 -12.82 -57.84
CA ARG A 706 -12.29 -12.91 -56.41
C ARG A 706 -13.77 -13.29 -56.21
N GLN A 707 -14.64 -12.99 -57.17
CA GLN A 707 -16.05 -13.39 -57.15
C GLN A 707 -16.27 -14.78 -57.79
N GLU A 708 -15.54 -15.11 -58.85
CA GLU A 708 -15.48 -16.39 -59.53
C GLU A 708 -14.76 -17.44 -58.70
N ILE A 709 -13.81 -17.10 -57.81
CA ILE A 709 -13.25 -18.07 -56.85
C ILE A 709 -14.36 -18.52 -55.88
N ARG A 710 -15.22 -17.60 -55.43
CA ARG A 710 -16.38 -17.93 -54.58
C ARG A 710 -17.46 -18.71 -55.34
N GLU A 711 -17.71 -18.39 -56.61
CA GLU A 711 -18.63 -19.15 -57.46
C GLU A 711 -18.03 -20.47 -57.99
N LYS A 712 -16.71 -20.57 -58.13
CA LYS A 712 -15.99 -21.79 -58.51
C LYS A 712 -15.81 -22.71 -57.32
N GLU A 713 -15.72 -22.24 -56.08
CA GLU A 713 -15.78 -23.11 -54.88
C GLU A 713 -17.16 -23.78 -54.73
N THR A 714 -18.23 -23.10 -55.14
CA THR A 714 -19.59 -23.68 -55.16
C THR A 714 -19.83 -24.58 -56.37
N LYS A 715 -19.27 -24.25 -57.54
CA LYS A 715 -19.28 -25.11 -58.73
C LYS A 715 -18.30 -26.29 -58.65
N LEU A 716 -17.20 -26.19 -57.88
CA LEU A 716 -16.26 -27.28 -57.63
C LEU A 716 -16.92 -28.37 -56.80
N ARG A 717 -17.72 -28.00 -55.79
CA ARG A 717 -18.55 -28.97 -55.05
C ARG A 717 -19.64 -29.62 -55.90
N ALA A 718 -20.18 -28.92 -56.91
CA ALA A 718 -21.11 -29.50 -57.88
C ALA A 718 -20.38 -30.40 -58.91
N ALA A 719 -19.19 -30.01 -59.36
CA ALA A 719 -18.36 -30.78 -60.28
C ALA A 719 -17.73 -32.01 -59.62
N GLU A 720 -17.42 -31.99 -58.32
CA GLU A 720 -16.98 -33.17 -57.55
C GLU A 720 -18.08 -34.25 -57.53
N THR A 721 -19.35 -33.86 -57.38
CA THR A 721 -20.49 -34.78 -57.48
C THR A 721 -20.80 -35.25 -58.92
N GLU A 722 -20.37 -34.49 -59.93
CA GLU A 722 -20.52 -34.82 -61.35
C GLU A 722 -19.35 -35.70 -61.86
N ILE A 723 -18.15 -35.56 -61.28
CA ILE A 723 -16.99 -36.42 -61.51
C ILE A 723 -17.23 -37.82 -60.94
N GLU A 724 -17.89 -37.96 -59.78
CA GLU A 724 -18.35 -39.26 -59.25
C GLU A 724 -19.40 -39.92 -60.18
N HIS A 725 -20.25 -39.13 -60.83
CA HIS A 725 -21.24 -39.63 -61.81
C HIS A 725 -20.60 -40.00 -63.17
N LEU A 726 -19.55 -39.30 -63.61
CA LEU A 726 -18.84 -39.57 -64.87
C LEU A 726 -17.83 -40.73 -64.76
N GLN A 727 -17.27 -41.00 -63.58
CA GLN A 727 -16.43 -42.20 -63.34
C GLN A 727 -17.23 -43.51 -63.47
N LEU A 728 -18.53 -43.50 -63.16
CA LEU A 728 -19.44 -44.63 -63.39
C LEU A 728 -19.74 -44.83 -64.89
N GLN A 729 -19.87 -43.75 -65.67
CA GLN A 729 -20.10 -43.81 -67.13
C GLN A 729 -18.87 -44.20 -67.96
N VAL A 730 -17.65 -43.93 -67.49
CA VAL A 730 -16.40 -44.40 -68.14
C VAL A 730 -16.26 -45.92 -68.02
N SER A 731 -16.64 -46.52 -66.88
CA SER A 731 -16.63 -47.97 -66.71
C SER A 731 -17.62 -48.71 -67.63
N GLU A 732 -18.72 -48.05 -68.02
CA GLU A 732 -19.72 -48.59 -68.96
C GLU A 732 -19.26 -48.46 -70.43
N LYS A 733 -18.41 -47.47 -70.76
CA LYS A 733 -17.88 -47.24 -72.11
C LYS A 733 -16.63 -48.07 -72.42
N ASP A 734 -15.84 -48.42 -71.41
CA ASP A 734 -14.69 -49.34 -71.56
C ASP A 734 -15.15 -50.78 -71.93
N GLY A 735 -16.33 -51.20 -71.46
CA GLY A 735 -16.97 -52.46 -71.88
C GLY A 735 -17.48 -52.48 -73.34
N GLU A 736 -17.71 -51.31 -73.94
CA GLU A 736 -18.14 -51.20 -75.36
C GLU A 736 -16.93 -51.18 -76.31
N ILE A 737 -15.75 -50.75 -75.87
CA ILE A 737 -14.52 -50.71 -76.69
C ILE A 737 -13.89 -52.11 -76.86
N GLU A 738 -14.00 -52.97 -75.84
CA GLU A 738 -13.60 -54.39 -75.94
C GLU A 738 -14.44 -55.19 -76.96
N ALA A 739 -15.69 -54.78 -77.21
CA ALA A 739 -16.58 -55.41 -78.20
C ALA A 739 -16.31 -54.96 -79.65
N TYR A 740 -15.68 -53.82 -79.89
CA TYR A 740 -15.37 -53.32 -81.25
C TYR A 740 -13.94 -53.67 -81.73
N VAL A 741 -13.03 -54.03 -80.83
CA VAL A 741 -11.67 -54.53 -81.18
C VAL A 741 -11.72 -55.95 -81.80
N SER A 742 -12.79 -56.71 -81.55
CA SER A 742 -13.00 -58.06 -82.09
C SER A 742 -13.42 -58.13 -83.57
N LYS A 743 -13.42 -57.03 -84.34
CA LYS A 743 -13.93 -57.05 -85.73
C LYS A 743 -13.06 -56.51 -86.87
N LEU A 744 -11.92 -55.83 -86.67
CA LEU A 744 -11.20 -55.25 -87.82
C LEU A 744 -9.66 -55.28 -87.73
N LYS A 745 -9.09 -56.49 -87.59
CA LYS A 745 -7.77 -56.83 -88.17
C LYS A 745 -7.89 -58.10 -89.02
N GLN A 746 -8.60 -57.97 -90.15
CA GLN A 746 -8.38 -58.81 -91.31
C GLN A 746 -7.47 -58.06 -92.29
N GLN A 747 -6.31 -58.69 -92.51
CA GLN A 747 -5.53 -58.86 -93.75
C GLN A 747 -5.00 -57.62 -94.52
N ASP A 748 -3.68 -57.46 -94.68
CA ASP A 748 -2.72 -58.16 -95.60
C ASP A 748 -2.96 -57.75 -97.07
N ASN A 749 -2.05 -57.24 -97.92
CA ASN A 749 -0.72 -57.72 -98.36
C ASN A 749 -0.10 -56.68 -99.35
N GLY A 750 1.19 -56.66 -99.73
CA GLY A 750 2.30 -57.59 -99.48
C GLY A 750 3.50 -57.34 -100.44
N LYS A 751 4.53 -58.19 -100.34
CA LYS A 751 5.24 -58.91 -101.43
C LYS A 751 6.51 -59.59 -100.91
N GLU A 752 6.49 -60.92 -101.01
CA GLU A 752 7.60 -61.83 -100.77
C GLU A 752 8.57 -61.88 -101.96
N ARG A 753 9.87 -62.00 -101.68
CA ARG A 753 10.74 -63.15 -102.05
C ARG A 753 12.22 -62.75 -101.98
N GLU A 754 12.83 -62.89 -100.80
CA GLU A 754 14.28 -63.15 -100.60
C GLU A 754 14.72 -63.31 -99.12
N GLN A 755 13.80 -63.44 -98.15
CA GLN A 755 14.11 -63.38 -96.71
C GLN A 755 14.31 -64.73 -95.98
N SER A 756 14.09 -65.87 -96.63
CA SER A 756 13.98 -67.17 -95.94
C SER A 756 15.33 -67.75 -95.43
N LYS A 757 16.48 -67.12 -95.71
CA LYS A 757 17.79 -67.55 -95.15
C LYS A 757 18.38 -66.61 -94.08
N ARG A 758 17.89 -65.36 -93.94
CA ARG A 758 18.31 -64.43 -92.85
C ARG A 758 17.46 -64.61 -91.59
N GLN A 759 16.17 -64.93 -91.75
CA GLN A 759 15.23 -65.13 -90.64
C GLN A 759 15.60 -66.29 -89.70
N SER A 760 16.35 -67.31 -90.16
CA SER A 760 16.76 -68.42 -89.29
C SER A 760 17.89 -68.04 -88.32
N ASN A 761 18.72 -67.05 -88.65
CA ASN A 761 19.80 -66.57 -87.78
C ASN A 761 19.31 -65.43 -86.87
N GLU A 762 18.45 -64.54 -87.39
CA GLU A 762 17.78 -63.51 -86.58
C GLU A 762 16.81 -64.13 -85.55
N LEU A 763 16.11 -65.23 -85.87
CA LEU A 763 15.30 -65.97 -84.88
C LEU A 763 16.15 -66.62 -83.78
N ARG A 764 17.44 -66.91 -84.02
CA ARG A 764 18.35 -67.45 -83.01
C ARG A 764 18.89 -66.35 -82.10
N GLU A 765 19.34 -65.22 -82.66
CA GLU A 765 19.75 -64.04 -81.88
C GLU A 765 18.59 -63.41 -81.12
N LEU A 766 17.39 -63.35 -81.71
CA LEU A 766 16.19 -62.87 -81.01
C LEU A 766 15.76 -63.83 -79.91
N ARG A 767 15.94 -65.15 -80.07
CA ARG A 767 15.70 -66.12 -78.99
C ARG A 767 16.73 -65.99 -77.86
N GLU A 768 18.00 -65.74 -78.17
CA GLU A 768 19.03 -65.48 -77.16
C GLU A 768 18.80 -64.14 -76.44
N ARG A 769 18.46 -63.06 -77.15
CA ARG A 769 18.09 -61.76 -76.55
C ARG A 769 16.79 -61.81 -75.75
N LEU A 770 15.81 -62.60 -76.20
CA LEU A 770 14.59 -62.84 -75.43
C LEU A 770 14.91 -63.65 -74.16
N ARG A 771 15.90 -64.55 -74.21
CA ARG A 771 16.35 -65.35 -73.07
C ARG A 771 17.14 -64.52 -72.05
N THR A 772 18.00 -63.61 -72.50
CA THR A 772 18.68 -62.66 -71.61
C THR A 772 17.68 -61.67 -71.01
N ALA A 773 16.77 -61.10 -71.82
CA ALA A 773 15.75 -60.21 -71.31
C ALA A 773 14.76 -60.90 -70.35
N THR A 774 14.48 -62.20 -70.52
CA THR A 774 13.68 -62.96 -69.54
C THR A 774 14.44 -63.22 -68.25
N LEU A 775 15.74 -63.53 -68.31
CA LEU A 775 16.58 -63.62 -67.11
C LEU A 775 16.71 -62.28 -66.38
N ASP A 776 16.87 -61.17 -67.11
CA ASP A 776 16.93 -59.82 -66.53
C ASP A 776 15.58 -59.43 -65.89
N VAL A 777 14.45 -59.82 -66.50
CA VAL A 777 13.11 -59.63 -65.93
C VAL A 777 12.92 -60.50 -64.68
N GLU A 778 13.38 -61.75 -64.69
CA GLU A 778 13.36 -62.63 -63.52
C GLU A 778 14.25 -62.09 -62.38
N GLU A 779 15.42 -61.53 -62.71
CA GLU A 779 16.32 -60.89 -61.74
C GLU A 779 15.72 -59.60 -61.17
N LEU A 780 15.11 -58.76 -62.00
CA LEU A 780 14.38 -57.57 -61.54
C LEU A 780 13.14 -57.94 -60.72
N GLN A 781 12.42 -59.02 -61.06
CA GLN A 781 11.33 -59.54 -60.25
C GLN A 781 11.81 -60.04 -58.89
N PHE A 782 12.97 -60.71 -58.84
CA PHE A 782 13.59 -61.13 -57.58
C PHE A 782 14.03 -59.94 -56.73
N GLN A 783 14.62 -58.90 -57.34
CA GLN A 783 14.99 -57.66 -56.66
C GLN A 783 13.77 -56.88 -56.16
N LEU A 784 12.68 -56.83 -56.93
CA LEU A 784 11.42 -56.23 -56.48
C LEU A 784 10.82 -57.02 -55.32
N TYR A 785 10.85 -58.36 -55.38
CA TYR A 785 10.39 -59.21 -54.29
C TYR A 785 11.22 -59.01 -53.01
N ASP A 786 12.55 -58.90 -53.11
CA ASP A 786 13.42 -58.63 -51.96
C ASP A 786 13.21 -57.20 -51.41
N ARG A 787 12.97 -56.20 -52.29
CA ARG A 787 12.60 -54.85 -51.87
C ARG A 787 11.25 -54.82 -51.16
N ASP A 788 10.25 -55.54 -51.66
CA ASP A 788 8.93 -55.64 -51.06
C ASP A 788 8.99 -56.35 -49.70
N GLN A 789 9.80 -57.41 -49.57
CA GLN A 789 10.06 -58.04 -48.28
C GLN A 789 10.76 -57.09 -47.29
N ARG A 790 11.75 -56.32 -47.73
CA ARG A 790 12.43 -55.32 -46.88
C ARG A 790 11.50 -54.20 -46.46
N LEU A 791 10.63 -53.72 -47.35
CA LEU A 791 9.59 -52.73 -47.03
C LEU A 791 8.56 -53.32 -46.06
N ALA A 792 8.16 -54.58 -46.24
CA ALA A 792 7.28 -55.28 -45.30
C ALA A 792 7.94 -55.43 -43.91
N ALA A 793 9.25 -55.70 -43.84
CA ALA A 793 9.99 -55.77 -42.58
C ALA A 793 10.09 -54.41 -41.88
N ILE A 794 10.46 -53.35 -42.61
CA ILE A 794 10.55 -51.98 -42.06
C ILE A 794 9.18 -51.48 -41.59
N THR A 795 8.10 -51.79 -42.33
CA THR A 795 6.75 -51.42 -41.92
C THR A 795 6.26 -52.22 -40.71
N ALA A 796 6.68 -53.48 -40.56
CA ALA A 796 6.40 -54.27 -39.36
C ALA A 796 7.15 -53.72 -38.13
N GLU A 797 8.42 -53.33 -38.28
CA GLU A 797 9.26 -52.75 -37.23
C GLU A 797 8.74 -51.36 -36.79
N SER A 798 8.34 -50.52 -37.75
CA SER A 798 7.66 -49.24 -37.47
C SER A 798 6.36 -49.43 -36.69
N LYS A 799 5.53 -50.42 -37.08
CA LYS A 799 4.29 -50.75 -36.35
C LYS A 799 4.54 -51.28 -34.94
N SER A 800 5.59 -52.06 -34.70
CA SER A 800 5.94 -52.49 -33.33
C SER A 800 6.42 -51.33 -32.47
N LEU A 801 7.22 -50.42 -33.04
CA LEU A 801 7.72 -49.24 -32.32
C LEU A 801 6.57 -48.31 -31.93
N ILE A 802 5.61 -48.09 -32.83
CA ILE A 802 4.40 -47.29 -32.55
C ILE A 802 3.61 -47.91 -31.40
N ARG A 803 3.37 -49.23 -31.40
CA ARG A 803 2.65 -49.92 -30.31
C ARG A 803 3.38 -49.81 -28.96
N GLU A 804 4.71 -49.89 -28.97
CA GLU A 804 5.51 -49.74 -27.75
C GLU A 804 5.44 -48.30 -27.20
N LYS A 805 5.48 -47.30 -28.09
CA LYS A 805 5.32 -45.88 -27.73
C LYS A 805 3.91 -45.58 -27.24
N GLU A 806 2.87 -46.14 -27.86
CA GLU A 806 1.48 -46.04 -27.41
C GLU A 806 1.28 -46.67 -26.03
N HIS A 807 1.89 -47.83 -25.77
CA HIS A 807 1.84 -48.46 -24.46
C HIS A 807 2.53 -47.59 -23.39
N LYS A 808 3.72 -47.06 -23.68
CA LYS A 808 4.46 -46.14 -22.79
C LYS A 808 3.67 -44.85 -22.52
N LEU A 809 2.99 -44.30 -23.54
CA LEU A 809 2.13 -43.12 -23.41
C LEU A 809 0.94 -43.41 -22.49
N ARG A 810 0.27 -44.55 -22.65
CA ARG A 810 -0.86 -44.95 -21.78
C ARG A 810 -0.44 -45.16 -20.34
N THR A 811 0.72 -45.76 -20.10
CA THR A 811 1.24 -45.92 -18.73
C THR A 811 1.59 -44.58 -18.08
N ALA A 812 2.14 -43.64 -18.85
CA ALA A 812 2.43 -42.29 -18.35
C ALA A 812 1.15 -41.48 -18.08
N GLN A 813 0.13 -41.64 -18.93
CA GLN A 813 -1.18 -41.00 -18.74
C GLN A 813 -1.90 -41.51 -17.48
N LEU A 814 -1.90 -42.82 -17.23
CA LEU A 814 -2.47 -43.40 -16.01
C LEU A 814 -1.71 -42.96 -14.74
N ALA A 815 -0.38 -42.82 -14.83
CA ALA A 815 0.42 -42.29 -13.73
C ALA A 815 0.08 -40.81 -13.45
N LEU A 816 -0.10 -39.99 -14.49
CA LEU A 816 -0.49 -38.58 -14.38
C LEU A 816 -1.89 -38.40 -13.78
N GLU A 817 -2.86 -39.24 -14.17
CA GLU A 817 -4.20 -39.21 -13.58
C GLU A 817 -4.17 -39.61 -12.09
N SER A 818 -3.30 -40.54 -11.70
CA SER A 818 -3.16 -40.94 -10.30
C SER A 818 -2.54 -39.83 -9.43
N THR A 819 -1.55 -39.10 -9.95
CA THR A 819 -0.92 -37.98 -9.25
C THR A 819 -1.83 -36.76 -9.20
N GLN A 820 -2.62 -36.49 -10.24
CA GLN A 820 -3.67 -35.46 -10.20
C GLN A 820 -4.75 -35.74 -9.17
N LYS A 821 -5.20 -37.00 -9.04
CA LYS A 821 -6.18 -37.38 -8.01
C LYS A 821 -5.60 -37.25 -6.59
N GLN A 822 -4.32 -37.59 -6.40
CA GLN A 822 -3.64 -37.35 -5.12
C GLN A 822 -3.52 -35.86 -4.80
N LEU A 823 -3.14 -35.03 -5.77
CA LEU A 823 -3.07 -33.57 -5.60
C LEU A 823 -4.42 -32.94 -5.27
N GLN A 824 -5.51 -33.41 -5.89
CA GLN A 824 -6.87 -32.96 -5.56
C GLN A 824 -7.29 -33.38 -4.15
N ALA A 825 -6.97 -34.60 -3.71
CA ALA A 825 -7.26 -35.06 -2.35
C ALA A 825 -6.44 -34.32 -1.28
N THR A 826 -5.17 -33.98 -1.57
CA THR A 826 -4.36 -33.15 -0.65
C THR A 826 -4.85 -31.71 -0.61
N SER A 827 -5.36 -31.18 -1.72
CA SER A 827 -5.93 -29.84 -1.77
C SER A 827 -7.22 -29.75 -0.95
N SER A 828 -8.11 -30.74 -1.03
CA SER A 828 -9.34 -30.76 -0.22
C SER A 828 -9.05 -30.86 1.28
N ASN A 829 -8.09 -31.70 1.69
CA ASN A 829 -7.71 -31.82 3.10
C ASN A 829 -7.08 -30.52 3.64
N ASN A 830 -6.21 -29.87 2.86
CA ASN A 830 -5.63 -28.58 3.24
C ASN A 830 -6.72 -27.49 3.37
N THR A 831 -7.79 -27.54 2.59
CA THR A 831 -8.90 -26.59 2.75
C THR A 831 -9.73 -26.81 4.01
N GLU A 832 -9.96 -28.06 4.42
CA GLU A 832 -10.65 -28.37 5.68
C GLU A 832 -9.78 -27.97 6.89
N GLU A 833 -8.48 -28.27 6.87
CA GLU A 833 -7.56 -27.87 7.95
C GLU A 833 -7.46 -26.34 8.08
N VAL A 834 -7.44 -25.60 6.96
CA VAL A 834 -7.45 -24.13 6.99
C VAL A 834 -8.78 -23.58 7.51
N MET A 835 -9.91 -24.22 7.22
CA MET A 835 -11.22 -23.83 7.75
C MET A 835 -11.30 -24.07 9.27
N ASP A 836 -10.80 -25.21 9.75
CA ASP A 836 -10.74 -25.53 11.18
C ASP A 836 -9.78 -24.59 11.94
N LEU A 837 -8.64 -24.25 11.34
CA LEU A 837 -7.71 -23.26 11.91
C LEU A 837 -8.34 -21.86 11.95
N LYS A 838 -9.05 -21.44 10.89
CA LYS A 838 -9.79 -20.16 10.88
C LYS A 838 -10.88 -20.13 11.95
N GLN A 839 -11.63 -21.22 12.10
CA GLN A 839 -12.63 -21.34 13.15
C GLN A 839 -11.99 -21.30 14.55
N GLY A 840 -10.87 -22.00 14.74
CA GLY A 840 -10.08 -21.97 15.97
C GLY A 840 -9.53 -20.58 16.32
N ILE A 841 -9.09 -19.81 15.32
CA ILE A 841 -8.65 -18.41 15.49
C ILE A 841 -9.83 -17.53 15.89
N MET A 842 -10.97 -17.61 15.19
CA MET A 842 -12.17 -16.83 15.53
C MET A 842 -12.68 -17.13 16.94
N ASP A 843 -12.65 -18.39 17.37
CA ASP A 843 -13.08 -18.78 18.71
C ASP A 843 -12.10 -18.32 19.79
N LYS A 844 -10.80 -18.26 19.49
CA LYS A 844 -9.80 -17.61 20.38
C LYS A 844 -10.03 -16.11 20.46
N GLU A 845 -10.21 -15.41 19.34
CA GLU A 845 -10.48 -13.98 19.31
C GLU A 845 -11.73 -13.59 20.11
N LYS A 846 -12.81 -14.38 19.99
CA LYS A 846 -14.02 -14.19 20.81
C LYS A 846 -13.74 -14.37 22.31
N LYS A 847 -12.91 -15.34 22.69
CA LYS A 847 -12.46 -15.53 24.08
C LYS A 847 -11.63 -14.34 24.56
N HIS A 848 -10.60 -13.94 23.81
CA HIS A 848 -9.77 -12.77 24.13
C HIS A 848 -10.61 -11.48 24.26
N ALA A 849 -11.56 -11.25 23.35
CA ALA A 849 -12.46 -10.09 23.44
C ALA A 849 -13.38 -10.14 24.67
N SER A 850 -13.76 -11.33 25.14
CA SER A 850 -14.52 -11.49 26.40
C SER A 850 -13.64 -11.29 27.65
N GLU A 851 -12.38 -11.74 27.60
CA GLU A 851 -11.38 -11.56 28.66
C GLU A 851 -10.98 -10.10 28.80
N LEU A 852 -10.71 -9.41 27.68
CA LEU A 852 -10.41 -7.96 27.65
C LEU A 852 -11.56 -7.13 28.24
N ARG A 853 -12.82 -7.50 27.95
CA ARG A 853 -14.00 -6.86 28.58
C ARG A 853 -14.09 -7.13 30.08
N GLY A 854 -13.65 -8.31 30.53
CA GLY A 854 -13.53 -8.63 31.95
C GLY A 854 -12.45 -7.80 32.66
N LEU A 855 -11.26 -7.74 32.05
CA LEU A 855 -10.12 -6.96 32.54
C LEU A 855 -10.43 -5.46 32.60
N SER A 856 -11.09 -4.91 31.58
CA SER A 856 -11.54 -3.51 31.56
C SER A 856 -12.44 -3.19 32.76
N LYS A 857 -13.41 -4.06 33.07
CA LYS A 857 -14.27 -3.91 34.25
C LYS A 857 -13.50 -4.06 35.56
N GLN A 858 -12.49 -4.93 35.62
CA GLN A 858 -11.63 -5.07 36.80
C GLN A 858 -10.79 -3.82 37.03
N ILE A 859 -10.20 -3.26 35.97
CA ILE A 859 -9.45 -2.00 36.02
C ILE A 859 -10.37 -0.86 36.49
N GLN A 860 -11.60 -0.79 35.98
CA GLN A 860 -12.58 0.20 36.40
C GLN A 860 -12.88 0.11 37.92
N TYR A 861 -13.08 -1.09 38.44
CA TYR A 861 -13.28 -1.32 39.87
C TYR A 861 -12.05 -0.94 40.70
N LEU A 862 -10.86 -1.37 40.26
CA LEU A 862 -9.60 -1.09 40.97
C LEU A 862 -9.30 0.40 41.01
N ARG A 863 -9.49 1.13 39.91
CA ARG A 863 -9.38 2.60 39.88
C ARG A 863 -10.34 3.27 40.86
N ALA A 864 -11.60 2.85 40.87
CA ALA A 864 -12.59 3.39 41.79
C ALA A 864 -12.27 3.07 43.26
N ARG A 865 -11.69 1.90 43.54
CA ARG A 865 -11.21 1.52 44.87
C ARG A 865 -10.01 2.37 45.30
N CYS A 866 -8.99 2.52 44.46
CA CYS A 866 -7.81 3.32 44.76
C CYS A 866 -8.18 4.79 45.04
N LEU A 867 -9.01 5.40 44.19
CA LEU A 867 -9.48 6.78 44.39
C LEU A 867 -10.21 6.96 45.73
N ARG A 868 -11.03 5.97 46.13
CA ARG A 868 -11.74 6.00 47.41
C ARG A 868 -10.76 5.91 48.60
N GLU A 869 -9.79 5.01 48.53
CA GLU A 869 -8.76 4.85 49.56
C GLU A 869 -7.85 6.08 49.66
N GLU A 870 -7.46 6.66 48.53
CA GLU A 870 -6.67 7.90 48.46
C GLU A 870 -7.42 9.05 49.16
N GLY A 871 -8.70 9.25 48.84
CA GLY A 871 -9.51 10.28 49.49
C GLY A 871 -9.68 10.07 51.00
N PHE A 872 -9.78 8.82 51.47
CA PHE A 872 -9.79 8.53 52.91
C PHE A 872 -8.44 8.80 53.57
N ARG A 873 -7.33 8.42 52.93
CA ARG A 873 -5.97 8.69 53.44
C ARG A 873 -5.68 10.18 53.51
N GLU A 874 -6.08 10.94 52.50
CA GLU A 874 -5.95 12.39 52.48
C GLU A 874 -6.78 13.03 53.61
N SER A 875 -8.02 12.60 53.78
CA SER A 875 -8.89 13.06 54.87
C SER A 875 -8.30 12.74 56.26
N LEU A 876 -7.76 11.53 56.44
CA LEU A 876 -7.11 11.12 57.69
C LEU A 876 -5.83 11.93 57.97
N SER A 877 -5.03 12.18 56.92
CA SER A 877 -3.83 13.01 57.00
C SER A 877 -4.17 14.43 57.46
N TYR A 878 -5.22 15.03 56.88
CA TYR A 878 -5.73 16.33 57.31
C TYR A 878 -6.17 16.32 58.77
N GLN A 879 -6.98 15.33 59.19
CA GLN A 879 -7.43 15.19 60.57
C GLN A 879 -6.25 15.04 61.54
N LYS A 880 -5.27 14.21 61.22
CA LYS A 880 -4.05 14.03 62.02
C LYS A 880 -3.31 15.36 62.17
N ARG A 881 -3.12 16.10 61.08
CA ARG A 881 -2.43 17.40 61.10
C ARG A 881 -3.19 18.42 61.94
N PHE A 882 -4.52 18.46 61.82
CA PHE A 882 -5.38 19.32 62.63
C PHE A 882 -5.31 18.99 64.12
N PHE A 883 -5.39 17.71 64.50
CA PHE A 883 -5.26 17.30 65.90
C PHE A 883 -3.88 17.59 66.47
N LEU A 884 -2.81 17.36 65.70
CA LEU A 884 -1.45 17.71 66.13
C LEU A 884 -1.31 19.21 66.36
N MET A 885 -1.86 20.05 65.48
CA MET A 885 -1.90 21.50 65.66
C MET A 885 -2.68 21.89 66.91
N MET A 886 -3.85 21.28 67.16
CA MET A 886 -4.62 21.53 68.38
C MET A 886 -3.86 21.13 69.64
N ILE A 887 -3.19 19.96 69.64
CA ILE A 887 -2.37 19.51 70.76
C ILE A 887 -1.22 20.48 71.02
N GLU A 888 -0.58 20.98 69.97
CA GLU A 888 0.50 21.97 70.07
C GLU A 888 -0.01 23.28 70.68
N VAL A 889 -1.12 23.82 70.18
CA VAL A 889 -1.74 25.05 70.70
C VAL A 889 -2.16 24.87 72.16
N TYR A 890 -2.83 23.77 72.51
CA TYR A 890 -3.15 23.47 73.91
C TYR A 890 -1.91 23.28 74.76
N GLY A 891 -0.85 22.67 74.23
CA GLY A 891 0.43 22.55 74.93
C GLY A 891 1.06 23.92 75.23
N GLN A 892 0.99 24.86 74.28
CA GLN A 892 1.46 26.23 74.47
C GLN A 892 0.61 27.00 75.47
N CYS A 893 -0.72 26.93 75.36
CA CYS A 893 -1.65 27.56 76.31
C CYS A 893 -1.47 26.98 77.72
N ASN A 894 -1.47 25.65 77.88
CA ASN A 894 -1.26 25.00 79.16
C ASN A 894 0.11 25.37 79.77
N LYS A 895 1.16 25.53 78.96
CA LYS A 895 2.48 25.97 79.43
C LYS A 895 2.49 27.44 79.88
N ALA A 896 1.71 28.30 79.23
CA ALA A 896 1.53 29.69 79.65
C ALA A 896 0.70 29.78 80.94
N ASP A 897 -0.38 29.01 81.03
CA ASP A 897 -1.24 28.94 82.20
C ASP A 897 -0.47 28.37 83.41
N LEU A 898 0.34 27.32 83.22
CA LEU A 898 1.20 26.77 84.27
C LEU A 898 2.22 27.78 84.79
N LYS A 899 2.82 28.61 83.92
CA LYS A 899 3.71 29.70 84.35
C LYS A 899 2.97 30.76 85.16
N LEU A 900 1.76 31.12 84.74
CA LEU A 900 0.92 32.08 85.44
C LEU A 900 0.51 31.55 86.83
N ILE A 901 0.22 30.26 86.93
CA ILE A 901 -0.11 29.56 88.17
C ILE A 901 1.13 29.43 89.08
N GLU A 902 2.31 29.18 88.51
CA GLU A 902 3.60 29.16 89.23
C GLU A 902 3.92 30.54 89.84
N GLU A 903 3.67 31.62 89.09
CA GLU A 903 3.76 33.00 89.58
C GLU A 903 2.74 33.31 90.70
N MET A 904 1.60 32.62 90.74
CA MET A 904 0.57 32.74 91.77
C MET A 904 0.72 31.78 92.96
N GLY A 905 1.66 30.84 92.92
CA GLY A 905 1.98 29.93 94.04
C GLY A 905 0.96 28.82 94.32
N ILE A 906 0.11 28.46 93.34
CA ILE A 906 -0.95 27.45 93.50
C ILE A 906 -0.53 26.15 92.80
N THR A 907 -0.77 24.98 93.40
CA THR A 907 -0.55 23.68 92.73
C THR A 907 -1.87 23.15 92.18
N PRO A 908 -1.98 22.84 90.87
CA PRO A 908 -3.26 22.40 90.29
C PRO A 908 -3.55 20.93 90.58
N ASP A 909 -4.82 20.64 90.92
CA ASP A 909 -5.35 19.30 91.19
C ASP A 909 -5.79 18.61 89.88
N ILE A 910 -5.21 17.44 89.55
CA ILE A 910 -5.31 16.79 88.23
C ILE A 910 -6.54 15.87 88.16
N SER A 911 -7.74 16.43 88.40
CA SER A 911 -8.98 15.69 88.15
C SER A 911 -9.44 15.91 86.71
N ILE A 912 -9.26 14.87 85.87
CA ILE A 912 -9.73 14.87 84.48
C ILE A 912 -11.26 14.78 84.50
N ARG A 913 -11.95 15.89 84.21
CA ARG A 913 -13.40 15.90 84.02
C ARG A 913 -13.73 15.48 82.59
N GLU A 914 -14.49 14.40 82.43
CA GLU A 914 -15.05 14.03 81.13
C GLU A 914 -16.01 15.12 80.65
N ARG A 915 -15.74 15.72 79.49
CA ARG A 915 -16.64 16.70 78.89
C ARG A 915 -17.89 15.97 78.38
N LYS A 916 -19.06 16.37 78.88
CA LYS A 916 -20.34 15.91 78.34
C LYS A 916 -20.46 16.32 76.85
N PRO A 917 -20.93 15.44 75.96
CA PRO A 917 -21.07 15.75 74.55
C PRO A 917 -22.04 16.92 74.36
N SER A 918 -21.62 17.93 73.60
CA SER A 918 -22.46 19.10 73.30
C SER A 918 -23.47 18.76 72.20
N PHE A 919 -24.61 19.46 72.17
CA PHE A 919 -25.59 19.36 71.08
C PHE A 919 -24.95 19.57 69.68
N ARG A 920 -23.94 20.44 69.60
CA ARG A 920 -23.17 20.65 68.37
C ARG A 920 -22.38 19.42 67.95
N THR A 921 -21.78 18.69 68.90
CA THR A 921 -21.07 17.43 68.65
C THR A 921 -22.01 16.38 68.07
N VAL A 922 -23.22 16.27 68.63
CA VAL A 922 -24.27 15.38 68.12
C VAL A 922 -24.72 15.80 66.71
N GLY A 923 -24.91 17.10 66.47
CA GLY A 923 -25.24 17.64 65.14
C GLY A 923 -24.20 17.28 64.07
N TRP A 924 -22.91 17.43 64.38
CA TRP A 924 -21.83 17.00 63.48
C TRP A 924 -21.83 15.48 63.24
N MET A 925 -22.16 14.69 64.26
CA MET A 925 -22.23 13.23 64.15
C MET A 925 -23.36 12.79 63.22
N VAL A 926 -24.52 13.45 63.27
CA VAL A 926 -25.65 13.21 62.35
C VAL A 926 -25.26 13.57 60.91
N ILE A 927 -24.64 14.73 60.69
CA ILE A 927 -24.17 15.16 59.36
C ILE A 927 -23.15 14.16 58.81
N ALA A 928 -22.18 13.73 59.63
CA ALA A 928 -21.20 12.72 59.26
C ALA A 928 -21.87 11.39 58.88
N SER A 929 -22.86 10.94 59.66
CA SER A 929 -23.62 9.71 59.38
C SER A 929 -24.37 9.77 58.06
N VAL A 930 -25.02 10.90 57.75
CA VAL A 930 -25.69 11.12 56.46
C VAL A 930 -24.69 11.13 55.30
N ARG A 931 -23.54 11.79 55.48
CA ARG A 931 -22.47 11.84 54.48
C ARG A 931 -21.89 10.46 54.19
N MET A 932 -21.61 9.67 55.22
CA MET A 932 -21.13 8.28 55.08
C MET A 932 -22.15 7.39 54.37
N ARG A 933 -23.45 7.56 54.66
CA ARG A 933 -24.53 6.83 53.99
C ARG A 933 -24.61 7.17 52.49
N LYS A 934 -24.41 8.43 52.12
CA LYS A 934 -24.37 8.86 50.71
C LYS A 934 -23.16 8.26 49.97
N GLN A 935 -21.97 8.29 50.58
CA GLN A 935 -20.77 7.66 50.01
C GLN A 935 -20.92 6.13 49.87
N GLN A 936 -21.61 5.48 50.81
CA GLN A 936 -21.91 4.04 50.72
C GLN A 936 -22.84 3.74 49.53
N GLN A 937 -23.84 4.59 49.28
CA GLN A 937 -24.76 4.44 48.15
C GLN A 937 -24.04 4.63 46.81
N GLU A 938 -23.17 5.64 46.71
CA GLU A 938 -22.32 5.87 45.54
C GLU A 938 -21.40 4.67 45.27
N TRP A 939 -20.85 4.05 46.32
CA TRP A 939 -20.03 2.84 46.22
C TRP A 939 -20.80 1.56 45.86
N ALA A 940 -22.12 1.53 46.05
CA ALA A 940 -22.92 0.32 45.84
C ALA A 940 -22.89 -0.19 44.39
N GLY A 941 -22.76 0.70 43.40
CA GLY A 941 -22.60 0.33 41.99
C GLY A 941 -21.29 -0.42 41.73
N ASN A 942 -20.19 0.07 42.30
CA ASN A 942 -18.87 -0.57 42.20
C ASN A 942 -18.82 -1.90 42.95
N LYS A 943 -19.52 -2.01 44.09
CA LYS A 943 -19.67 -3.27 44.83
C LYS A 943 -20.40 -4.34 44.00
N LYS A 944 -21.52 -3.98 43.35
CA LYS A 944 -22.23 -4.91 42.45
C LYS A 944 -21.39 -5.34 41.25
N LEU A 945 -20.58 -4.43 40.70
CA LEU A 945 -19.67 -4.72 39.60
C LEU A 945 -18.58 -5.72 40.06
N HIS A 946 -18.02 -5.53 41.24
CA HIS A 946 -17.08 -6.47 41.85
C HIS A 946 -17.71 -7.85 42.08
N ASP A 947 -18.90 -7.91 42.67
CA ASP A 947 -19.62 -9.18 42.91
C ASP A 947 -19.86 -9.94 41.59
N ALA A 948 -20.16 -9.21 40.50
CA ALA A 948 -20.32 -9.81 39.18
C ALA A 948 -19.00 -10.35 38.60
N LEU A 949 -17.89 -9.64 38.81
CA LEU A 949 -16.54 -10.09 38.42
C LEU A 949 -16.11 -11.32 39.22
N VAL A 950 -16.31 -11.33 40.54
CA VAL A 950 -15.99 -12.47 41.42
C VAL A 950 -16.79 -13.69 41.02
N LYS A 951 -18.11 -13.56 40.80
CA LYS A 951 -18.96 -14.67 40.32
C LYS A 951 -18.48 -15.21 38.97
N LYS A 952 -18.03 -14.34 38.05
CA LYS A 952 -17.48 -14.76 36.75
C LYS A 952 -16.13 -15.46 36.88
N LEU A 953 -15.23 -14.96 37.73
CA LEU A 953 -13.95 -15.59 38.02
C LEU A 953 -14.14 -16.96 38.69
N GLU A 954 -15.09 -17.09 39.61
CA GLU A 954 -15.45 -18.38 40.21
C GLU A 954 -16.04 -19.34 39.18
N GLN A 955 -16.89 -18.87 38.26
CA GLN A 955 -17.39 -19.68 37.15
C GLN A 955 -16.26 -20.18 36.26
N MET A 956 -15.29 -19.31 35.92
CA MET A 956 -14.12 -19.70 35.12
C MET A 956 -13.22 -20.67 35.86
N ARG A 957 -12.95 -20.45 37.16
CA ARG A 957 -12.20 -21.40 38.01
C ARG A 957 -12.90 -22.76 38.11
N ARG A 958 -14.23 -22.79 38.21
CA ARG A 958 -15.02 -24.04 38.19
C ARG A 958 -14.95 -24.74 36.82
N HIS A 959 -14.97 -24.00 35.72
CA HIS A 959 -14.82 -24.54 34.37
C HIS A 959 -13.41 -25.11 34.14
N SER A 960 -12.38 -24.37 34.55
CA SER A 960 -10.97 -24.80 34.48
C SER A 960 -10.70 -26.03 35.36
N ARG A 961 -11.27 -26.09 36.58
CA ARG A 961 -11.19 -27.30 37.43
C ARG A 961 -11.92 -28.50 36.82
N ARG A 962 -13.02 -28.29 36.08
CA ARG A 962 -13.72 -29.36 35.36
C ARG A 962 -12.96 -29.84 34.13
N SER A 963 -12.27 -28.95 33.41
CA SER A 963 -11.44 -29.34 32.26
C SER A 963 -10.12 -29.99 32.66
N ALA A 964 -9.60 -29.68 33.86
CA ALA A 964 -8.37 -30.25 34.41
C ALA A 964 -8.59 -31.55 35.20
N ALA A 965 -9.84 -31.99 35.40
CA ALA A 965 -10.11 -33.29 35.99
C ALA A 965 -9.68 -34.39 35.00
N PRO A 966 -8.76 -35.30 35.37
CA PRO A 966 -8.38 -36.37 34.47
C PRO A 966 -9.61 -37.23 34.19
N VAL A 967 -9.94 -37.39 32.91
CA VAL A 967 -10.95 -38.35 32.45
C VAL A 967 -10.42 -39.73 32.82
N THR A 968 -10.85 -40.24 33.97
CA THR A 968 -10.66 -41.63 34.34
C THR A 968 -11.67 -42.45 33.55
N ARG A 969 -11.25 -42.94 32.39
CA ARG A 969 -11.84 -44.07 31.71
C ARG A 969 -10.77 -44.97 31.14
#